data_AF-A0A3Q3KWL9-F1
#
_entry.id   AF-A0A3Q3KWL9-F1
#
_cell.length_a   1.000
_cell.length_b   1.000
_cell.length_c   1.000
_cell.angle_alpha   90.00
_cell.angle_beta   90.00
_cell.angle_gamma   90.00
#
_symmetry.space_group_name_H-M   'P 1'
#
loop_
_entity.id
_entity.type
_entity.pdbx_description
1 polymer ?
#
loop_
_entity_poly.entity_id
_entity_poly.type
_entity_poly.pdbx_seq_one_letter_code
_entity_poly.pdbx_strand_id
1 'polypeptide(L)'
;MAAFTAAFAVTSTPTSKVAPTAWQGSSEDTDKCENGDMGQNTILEKTYEFFQMCDIENKGFITRRDMQRLNSELPLSAEELENVFDTLDSDGNGYLTLDEFSSGFSKFINSLLGTVLLLLIFLGDEDEEEKHFSMLMESLGANSVFEDPAEVHSLWAQLRHDEPHLLSNFEDFLARVTSQIREANQEKQEIESALKRKTATHDDEIQRLYEEMEQQIKNEKDRIMLQDYEQFVSRSQDLELQLSTKEKELEQLFQKQRRLERQCHELHSEQHVTKVENIKLKQTNDELARELEHTSQELTLAQEQLSLLEEQTTQLHEEKEMEIYRHTEGLQRERASLLKQLDLMREMNKHLRDERDMCYQVRALYCDRKNSLEDEEELAPGSVRQNLVSVSSQPSCPAETRGHFQRIISIEEDHLPHLLQNDCQTQAPLQECSEGEEASESEDNIDLVMSDIYPYASCAHSKRNTKKRETPTSPRGQPVGKETSINEEGSSSPPDRLFKIVLVGNSSVGKTSFLQRFCDDSFHPGTSATVGIDYSVKTITVDNSQVALQLWDTAGQERYRSITKQFFRKADGVAVMYDITAEQSFTSVRQWLTSVKEGAGDDIPVMLLGNKTDREIERQVQKGLGERLAKDCQMTFYECSAYSGHSTMESMVHLARILKEQEDREKEKTVQLVNNPSEKKRSCC
;
A
#
# COMPACT_ATOMS: atom_id res chain seq x y z
N MET A 1 -57.81 -4.13 27.13
CA MET A 1 -57.26 -4.80 28.32
C MET A 1 -55.88 -4.19 28.55
N ALA A 2 -55.60 -3.46 29.63
CA ALA A 2 -55.62 -3.85 31.05
C ALA A 2 -54.33 -4.61 31.45
N ALA A 3 -53.59 -4.23 32.49
CA ALA A 3 -53.63 -2.98 33.30
C ALA A 3 -52.34 -2.82 34.16
N PHE A 4 -52.18 -1.66 34.83
CA PHE A 4 -51.24 -1.36 35.94
C PHE A 4 -49.72 -1.44 35.61
N THR A 5 -48.92 -0.35 35.62
CA THR A 5 -48.43 0.54 36.73
C THR A 5 -47.47 -0.13 37.73
N ALA A 6 -46.47 0.53 38.34
CA ALA A 6 -45.74 1.78 38.01
C ALA A 6 -44.57 1.98 39.00
N ALA A 7 -43.45 2.55 38.54
CA ALA A 7 -42.37 3.18 39.32
C ALA A 7 -41.53 3.98 38.30
N PHE A 8 -41.65 5.29 38.09
CA PHE A 8 -41.75 6.43 39.01
C PHE A 8 -40.46 6.68 39.82
N ALA A 9 -39.53 7.39 39.17
CA ALA A 9 -38.41 8.09 39.79
C ALA A 9 -38.19 9.44 39.05
N VAL A 10 -39.25 10.25 38.95
CA VAL A 10 -39.18 11.61 38.40
C VAL A 10 -38.74 12.57 39.49
N THR A 11 -37.62 13.26 39.30
CA THR A 11 -37.14 14.33 40.16
C THR A 11 -37.89 15.63 39.89
N SER A 12 -39.12 15.75 40.39
CA SER A 12 -39.94 16.96 40.26
C SER A 12 -40.33 17.55 41.62
N THR A 13 -39.68 18.67 41.93
CA THR A 13 -40.03 19.70 42.92
C THR A 13 -41.54 19.93 43.14
N PRO A 14 -42.03 19.96 44.40
CA PRO A 14 -43.25 20.67 44.78
C PRO A 14 -42.95 22.16 45.07
N THR A 15 -43.86 23.05 44.67
CA THR A 15 -43.69 24.51 44.80
C THR A 15 -44.27 25.09 46.08
N SER A 16 -43.56 26.06 46.65
CA SER A 16 -44.08 27.27 47.33
C SER A 16 -45.05 27.13 48.51
N LYS A 17 -44.60 27.61 49.69
CA LYS A 17 -45.15 28.84 50.28
C LYS A 17 -44.20 29.46 51.31
N VAL A 18 -43.69 30.67 51.01
CA VAL A 18 -43.23 31.75 51.95
C VAL A 18 -42.02 31.41 52.86
N ALA A 19 -41.02 32.25 53.16
CA ALA A 19 -40.35 33.45 52.58
C ALA A 19 -39.14 33.79 53.52
N PRO A 20 -38.33 34.85 53.30
CA PRO A 20 -37.47 35.12 52.14
C PRO A 20 -35.98 35.38 52.50
N THR A 21 -35.11 35.35 51.48
CA THR A 21 -33.77 36.00 51.35
C THR A 21 -32.88 36.30 52.56
N ALA A 22 -31.69 35.68 52.56
CA ALA A 22 -30.39 36.33 52.82
C ALA A 22 -29.31 35.64 51.95
N TRP A 23 -28.22 36.34 51.59
CA TRP A 23 -27.12 35.77 50.80
C TRP A 23 -25.96 35.32 51.72
N GLN A 24 -25.21 34.31 51.29
CA GLN A 24 -23.92 33.94 51.88
C GLN A 24 -22.86 33.88 50.78
N GLY A 25 -21.73 34.56 51.02
CA GLY A 25 -20.55 34.59 50.16
C GLY A 25 -19.29 34.29 50.98
N SER A 26 -18.34 33.63 50.33
CA SER A 26 -17.05 33.14 50.84
C SER A 26 -16.22 34.13 51.68
N SER A 27 -15.57 33.60 52.70
CA SER A 27 -14.39 34.17 53.36
C SER A 27 -13.09 33.84 52.58
N GLU A 28 -12.00 34.54 52.94
CA GLU A 28 -10.61 34.34 52.47
C GLU A 28 -10.39 34.74 50.99
N ASP A 29 -9.38 35.55 50.62
CA ASP A 29 -8.21 36.04 51.37
C ASP A 29 -7.75 37.46 50.90
N THR A 30 -6.88 38.08 51.72
CA THR A 30 -6.04 39.31 51.62
C THR A 30 -5.78 40.00 50.24
N ASP A 31 -5.44 41.31 50.13
CA ASP A 31 -4.78 42.24 51.10
C ASP A 31 -5.03 43.76 50.81
N LYS A 32 -4.87 44.61 51.84
CA LYS A 32 -4.57 46.08 51.89
C LYS A 32 -5.19 47.11 50.90
N CYS A 33 -5.97 48.05 51.47
CA CYS A 33 -5.59 49.47 51.70
C CYS A 33 -6.82 50.27 52.22
N GLU A 34 -7.12 50.33 53.52
CA GLU A 34 -6.60 51.24 54.58
C GLU A 34 -7.13 52.69 54.60
N ASN A 35 -7.56 53.10 55.81
CA ASN A 35 -7.76 54.46 56.35
C ASN A 35 -8.91 55.34 55.79
N GLY A 36 -9.97 55.53 56.59
CA GLY A 36 -11.13 56.35 56.22
C GLY A 36 -12.15 56.76 57.31
N ASP A 37 -12.27 56.07 58.46
CA ASP A 37 -12.96 56.58 59.67
C ASP A 37 -12.63 55.74 60.93
N MET A 38 -11.79 56.29 61.82
CA MET A 38 -11.52 55.73 63.16
C MET A 38 -12.17 56.55 64.29
N GLY A 39 -12.83 57.66 63.97
CA GLY A 39 -13.38 58.59 64.94
C GLY A 39 -14.77 58.20 65.42
N GLN A 40 -15.68 57.84 64.51
CA GLN A 40 -17.06 57.53 64.89
C GLN A 40 -17.20 56.11 65.46
N ASN A 41 -16.43 55.16 64.94
CA ASN A 41 -16.47 53.76 65.34
C ASN A 41 -16.12 53.55 66.83
N THR A 42 -15.09 54.22 67.35
CA THR A 42 -14.67 54.05 68.76
C THR A 42 -15.68 54.61 69.78
N ILE A 43 -16.48 55.62 69.40
CA ILE A 43 -17.58 56.12 70.23
C ILE A 43 -18.76 55.13 70.21
N LEU A 44 -19.07 54.54 69.05
CA LEU A 44 -20.12 53.53 68.91
C LEU A 44 -19.78 52.26 69.68
N GLU A 45 -18.55 51.75 69.59
CA GLU A 45 -18.07 50.59 70.37
C GLU A 45 -18.25 50.81 71.88
N LYS A 46 -17.78 51.93 72.42
CA LYS A 46 -17.92 52.23 73.87
C LYS A 46 -19.37 52.47 74.30
N THR A 47 -20.21 52.97 73.41
CA THR A 47 -21.66 53.08 73.68
C THR A 47 -22.32 51.69 73.75
N TYR A 48 -21.83 50.73 72.96
CA TYR A 48 -22.23 49.33 72.98
C TYR A 48 -21.76 48.60 74.26
N GLU A 49 -20.51 48.81 74.68
CA GLU A 49 -19.98 48.31 75.96
C GLU A 49 -20.82 48.83 77.13
N PHE A 50 -21.14 50.12 77.15
CA PHE A 50 -21.96 50.73 78.19
C PHE A 50 -23.39 50.17 78.21
N PHE A 51 -24.00 49.92 77.04
CA PHE A 51 -25.31 49.26 76.97
C PHE A 51 -25.28 47.85 77.58
N GLN A 52 -24.23 47.06 77.33
CA GLN A 52 -24.06 45.74 77.95
C GLN A 52 -23.82 45.80 79.48
N MET A 53 -23.14 46.84 79.97
CA MET A 53 -23.01 47.08 81.42
C MET A 53 -24.37 47.39 82.09
N CYS A 54 -25.30 47.99 81.35
CA CYS A 54 -26.67 48.23 81.84
C CYS A 54 -27.54 46.96 81.78
N ASP A 55 -27.49 46.22 80.68
CA ASP A 55 -28.28 45.01 80.44
C ASP A 55 -27.54 43.72 80.83
N ILE A 56 -27.20 43.60 82.11
CA ILE A 56 -26.52 42.45 82.73
C ILE A 56 -27.29 41.12 82.49
N GLU A 57 -28.60 41.20 82.26
CA GLU A 57 -29.48 40.05 82.01
C GLU A 57 -29.63 39.69 80.51
N ASN A 58 -29.00 40.45 79.59
CA ASN A 58 -29.03 40.25 78.13
C ASN A 58 -30.45 40.16 77.55
N LYS A 59 -31.32 41.10 77.93
CA LYS A 59 -32.71 41.24 77.46
C LYS A 59 -32.82 41.92 76.09
N GLY A 60 -31.81 42.68 75.68
CA GLY A 60 -31.81 43.55 74.49
C GLY A 60 -32.42 44.94 74.73
N PHE A 61 -32.73 45.30 75.97
CA PHE A 61 -33.32 46.59 76.35
C PHE A 61 -33.03 46.94 77.82
N ILE A 62 -32.91 48.23 78.12
CA ILE A 62 -32.65 48.76 79.47
C ILE A 62 -33.96 49.29 80.08
N THR A 63 -34.32 48.84 81.30
CA THR A 63 -35.45 49.45 82.04
C THR A 63 -34.97 50.58 82.94
N ARG A 64 -35.87 51.50 83.34
CA ARG A 64 -35.54 52.57 84.29
C ARG A 64 -34.91 52.06 85.60
N ARG A 65 -35.25 50.85 86.06
CA ARG A 65 -34.61 50.23 87.24
C ARG A 65 -33.19 49.73 86.99
N ASP A 66 -32.87 49.35 85.76
CA ASP A 66 -31.51 48.91 85.41
C ASP A 66 -30.61 50.16 85.33
N MET A 67 -31.09 51.25 84.72
CA MET A 67 -30.40 52.56 84.71
C MET A 67 -30.14 53.11 86.13
N GLN A 68 -31.10 52.97 87.06
CA GLN A 68 -30.95 53.37 88.47
C GLN A 68 -29.82 52.63 89.21
N ARG A 69 -29.37 51.45 88.75
CA ARG A 69 -28.27 50.71 89.39
C ARG A 69 -26.91 51.39 89.19
N LEU A 70 -26.76 52.21 88.15
CA LEU A 70 -25.52 52.94 87.82
C LEU A 70 -25.17 54.02 88.85
N ASN A 71 -26.09 54.38 89.75
CA ASN A 71 -25.91 55.31 90.88
C ASN A 71 -24.79 54.87 91.87
N SER A 72 -24.29 53.64 91.79
CA SER A 72 -23.08 53.21 92.53
C SER A 72 -21.76 53.32 91.75
N GLU A 73 -21.80 53.56 90.44
CA GLU A 73 -20.62 53.61 89.56
C GLU A 73 -20.42 54.97 88.88
N LEU A 74 -21.47 55.78 88.76
CA LEU A 74 -21.45 57.15 88.24
C LEU A 74 -21.80 58.18 89.32
N PRO A 75 -21.19 59.39 89.32
CA PRO A 75 -21.42 60.43 90.31
C PRO A 75 -22.70 61.26 90.03
N LEU A 76 -23.82 60.57 89.75
CA LEU A 76 -25.12 61.17 89.43
C LEU A 76 -26.19 60.62 90.38
N SER A 77 -27.10 61.47 90.85
CA SER A 77 -28.20 61.05 91.71
C SER A 77 -29.24 60.22 90.96
N ALA A 78 -30.07 59.47 91.70
CA ALA A 78 -31.15 58.67 91.12
C ALA A 78 -32.15 59.52 90.32
N GLU A 79 -32.45 60.75 90.77
CA GLU A 79 -33.37 61.66 90.07
C GLU A 79 -32.74 62.18 88.76
N GLU A 80 -31.43 62.46 88.74
CA GLU A 80 -30.72 62.83 87.50
C GLU A 80 -30.67 61.67 86.51
N LEU A 81 -30.43 60.44 86.97
CA LEU A 81 -30.46 59.24 86.12
C LEU A 81 -31.85 58.92 85.57
N GLU A 82 -32.94 59.20 86.30
CA GLU A 82 -34.30 59.13 85.75
C GLU A 82 -34.54 60.20 84.68
N ASN A 83 -34.08 61.44 84.89
CA ASN A 83 -34.19 62.50 83.87
C ASN A 83 -33.39 62.17 82.60
N VAL A 84 -32.23 61.53 82.71
CA VAL A 84 -31.47 61.03 81.54
C VAL A 84 -32.24 59.92 80.83
N PHE A 85 -32.79 58.94 81.55
CA PHE A 85 -33.61 57.88 80.96
C PHE A 85 -34.80 58.47 80.18
N ASP A 86 -35.54 59.41 80.79
CA ASP A 86 -36.73 60.03 80.19
C ASP A 86 -36.39 61.03 79.06
N THR A 87 -35.12 61.42 78.91
CA THR A 87 -34.61 62.19 77.75
C THR A 87 -34.20 61.28 76.58
N LEU A 88 -33.89 60.00 76.86
CA LEU A 88 -33.55 58.99 75.86
C LEU A 88 -34.82 58.24 75.37
N ASP A 89 -35.77 57.98 76.27
CA ASP A 89 -37.05 57.27 76.05
C ASP A 89 -38.04 58.17 75.27
N SER A 90 -37.70 58.41 74.00
CA SER A 90 -38.32 59.42 73.14
C SER A 90 -39.75 59.06 72.69
N ASP A 91 -40.14 57.79 72.75
CA ASP A 91 -41.50 57.32 72.51
C ASP A 91 -42.29 57.04 73.82
N GLY A 92 -41.61 57.06 74.98
CA GLY A 92 -42.21 56.98 76.31
C GLY A 92 -42.68 55.56 76.68
N ASN A 93 -42.01 54.54 76.14
CA ASN A 93 -42.44 53.15 76.26
C ASN A 93 -41.97 52.46 77.58
N GLY A 94 -40.95 53.02 78.25
CA GLY A 94 -40.38 52.51 79.50
C GLY A 94 -39.18 51.56 79.35
N TYR A 95 -38.73 51.31 78.11
CA TYR A 95 -37.67 50.39 77.74
C TYR A 95 -36.78 50.99 76.64
N LEU A 96 -35.54 51.35 76.96
CA LEU A 96 -34.59 51.84 75.96
C LEU A 96 -34.05 50.67 75.13
N THR A 97 -34.31 50.69 73.83
CA THR A 97 -33.59 49.81 72.89
C THR A 97 -32.18 50.32 72.62
N LEU A 98 -31.33 49.48 72.02
CA LEU A 98 -29.95 49.81 71.67
C LEU A 98 -29.83 50.96 70.67
N ASP A 99 -30.74 51.05 69.69
CA ASP A 99 -30.74 52.09 68.66
C ASP A 99 -31.19 53.44 69.25
N GLU A 100 -32.18 53.44 70.14
CA GLU A 100 -32.60 54.64 70.89
C GLU A 100 -31.53 55.09 71.86
N PHE A 101 -30.92 54.15 72.61
CA PHE A 101 -29.83 54.45 73.52
C PHE A 101 -28.64 55.06 72.77
N SER A 102 -28.14 54.43 71.70
CA SER A 102 -26.98 54.95 70.97
C SER A 102 -27.26 56.28 70.25
N SER A 103 -28.42 56.40 69.59
CA SER A 103 -28.86 57.62 68.91
C SER A 103 -29.15 58.77 69.88
N GLY A 104 -29.67 58.48 71.08
CA GLY A 104 -29.94 59.46 72.11
C GLY A 104 -28.70 59.84 72.92
N PHE A 105 -27.89 58.87 73.34
CA PHE A 105 -26.70 59.08 74.18
C PHE A 105 -25.64 59.91 73.46
N SER A 106 -25.42 59.67 72.16
CA SER A 106 -24.56 60.52 71.32
C SER A 106 -25.05 61.98 71.28
N LYS A 107 -26.36 62.22 71.16
CA LYS A 107 -26.93 63.58 71.21
C LYS A 107 -26.85 64.19 72.61
N PHE A 108 -27.05 63.40 73.65
CA PHE A 108 -26.96 63.82 75.06
C PHE A 108 -25.54 64.25 75.42
N ILE A 109 -24.52 63.46 75.07
CA ILE A 109 -23.10 63.81 75.25
C ILE A 109 -22.76 65.13 74.52
N ASN A 110 -23.18 65.29 73.26
CA ASN A 110 -22.99 66.53 72.51
C ASN A 110 -23.72 67.74 73.14
N SER A 111 -24.91 67.53 73.74
CA SER A 111 -25.64 68.57 74.46
C SER A 111 -25.00 68.93 75.81
N LEU A 112 -24.40 67.96 76.50
CA LEU A 112 -23.70 68.17 77.78
C LEU A 112 -22.36 68.89 77.57
N LEU A 113 -21.64 68.56 76.50
CA LEU A 113 -20.44 69.26 76.05
C LEU A 113 -20.71 70.78 75.90
N GLY A 114 -21.85 71.15 75.32
CA GLY A 114 -22.24 72.55 75.13
C GLY A 114 -22.48 73.35 76.42
N THR A 115 -22.89 72.71 77.53
CA THR A 115 -23.15 73.39 78.81
C THR A 115 -21.98 73.33 79.78
N VAL A 116 -21.17 72.26 79.75
CA VAL A 116 -19.94 72.16 80.56
C VAL A 116 -18.85 73.12 80.07
N LEU A 117 -18.80 73.41 78.76
CA LEU A 117 -17.80 74.30 78.15
C LEU A 117 -17.77 75.70 78.78
N LEU A 118 -18.91 76.23 79.24
CA LEU A 118 -18.96 77.56 79.86
C LEU A 118 -18.30 77.62 81.25
N LEU A 119 -18.11 76.47 81.92
CA LEU A 119 -17.49 76.39 83.24
C LEU A 119 -15.96 76.22 83.17
N LEU A 120 -15.43 75.73 82.05
CA LEU A 120 -14.00 75.40 81.88
C LEU A 120 -13.12 76.57 81.40
N ILE A 121 -13.70 77.68 80.96
CA ILE A 121 -13.01 78.86 80.39
C ILE A 121 -12.05 79.58 81.39
N PHE A 122 -11.95 79.11 82.65
CA PHE A 122 -11.20 79.77 83.72
C PHE A 122 -9.89 79.09 84.19
N LEU A 123 -9.50 77.96 83.61
CA LEU A 123 -8.21 77.31 83.89
C LEU A 123 -7.62 76.80 82.57
N GLY A 124 -6.49 77.34 82.14
CA GLY A 124 -5.79 76.95 80.91
C GLY A 124 -4.39 76.41 81.18
N ASP A 125 -3.89 75.64 80.23
CA ASP A 125 -2.48 75.26 80.02
C ASP A 125 -2.30 74.95 78.51
N GLU A 126 -1.11 74.47 78.11
CA GLU A 126 -0.55 74.44 76.73
C GLU A 126 -1.44 73.84 75.61
N ASP A 127 -2.44 73.05 76.00
CA ASP A 127 -3.49 72.39 75.19
C ASP A 127 -4.20 73.30 74.17
N GLU A 128 -4.20 74.63 74.37
CA GLU A 128 -4.88 75.60 73.48
C GLU A 128 -4.12 75.91 72.18
N GLU A 129 -2.79 75.80 72.14
CA GLU A 129 -2.03 76.17 70.94
C GLU A 129 -2.13 75.10 69.83
N GLU A 130 -2.05 73.82 70.20
CA GLU A 130 -2.23 72.68 69.29
C GLU A 130 -3.68 72.61 68.77
N LYS A 131 -4.68 72.95 69.60
CA LYS A 131 -6.08 73.13 69.15
C LYS A 131 -6.22 74.27 68.16
N HIS A 132 -5.57 75.42 68.40
CA HIS A 132 -5.60 76.54 67.46
C HIS A 132 -4.94 76.19 66.11
N PHE A 133 -3.82 75.48 66.10
CA PHE A 133 -3.19 75.01 64.86
C PHE A 133 -4.06 73.97 64.14
N SER A 134 -4.65 73.03 64.89
CA SER A 134 -5.55 72.00 64.34
C SER A 134 -6.79 72.62 63.69
N MET A 135 -7.44 73.59 64.35
CA MET A 135 -8.57 74.34 63.79
C MET A 135 -8.17 75.16 62.55
N LEU A 136 -6.96 75.74 62.53
CA LEU A 136 -6.44 76.43 61.35
C LEU A 136 -6.28 75.45 60.18
N MET A 137 -5.56 74.34 60.38
CA MET A 137 -5.30 73.35 59.33
C MET A 137 -6.60 72.68 58.83
N GLU A 138 -7.56 72.44 59.71
CA GLU A 138 -8.90 71.97 59.35
C GLU A 138 -9.67 73.02 58.52
N SER A 139 -9.65 74.30 58.93
CA SER A 139 -10.32 75.39 58.20
C SER A 139 -9.75 75.63 56.80
N LEU A 140 -8.46 75.39 56.60
CA LEU A 140 -7.80 75.41 55.30
C LEU A 140 -8.00 74.10 54.50
N GLY A 141 -8.43 73.02 55.16
CA GLY A 141 -8.46 71.67 54.61
C GLY A 141 -7.07 71.16 54.25
N ALA A 142 -6.07 71.50 55.06
CA ALA A 142 -4.65 71.19 54.86
C ALA A 142 -4.22 69.83 55.46
N ASN A 143 -5.06 69.22 56.29
CA ASN A 143 -4.78 68.01 57.09
C ASN A 143 -4.29 66.78 56.28
N SER A 144 -4.54 66.75 54.96
CA SER A 144 -4.11 65.69 54.04
C SER A 144 -3.29 66.20 52.84
N VAL A 145 -2.80 67.45 52.92
CA VAL A 145 -2.11 68.16 51.83
C VAL A 145 -0.60 68.23 52.05
N PHE A 146 -0.15 68.16 53.30
CA PHE A 146 1.26 68.15 53.68
C PHE A 146 1.64 66.78 54.26
N GLU A 147 2.78 66.22 53.84
CA GLU A 147 3.25 64.90 54.29
C GLU A 147 3.78 64.91 55.72
N ASP A 148 4.28 66.06 56.20
CA ASP A 148 4.64 66.29 57.61
C ASP A 148 3.97 67.58 58.14
N PRO A 149 2.87 67.46 58.91
CA PRO A 149 2.23 68.61 59.57
C PRO A 149 3.04 69.20 60.73
N ALA A 150 3.99 68.45 61.32
CA ALA A 150 4.73 68.88 62.51
C ALA A 150 5.80 69.93 62.19
N GLU A 151 6.44 69.86 61.01
CA GLU A 151 7.30 70.95 60.53
C GLU A 151 6.50 72.26 60.40
N VAL A 152 5.30 72.20 59.81
CA VAL A 152 4.41 73.37 59.65
C VAL A 152 3.93 73.92 60.99
N HIS A 153 3.57 73.04 61.94
CA HIS A 153 3.24 73.43 63.32
C HIS A 153 4.41 74.13 64.01
N SER A 154 5.63 73.59 63.89
CA SER A 154 6.81 74.15 64.54
C SER A 154 7.13 75.57 64.03
N LEU A 155 6.96 75.81 62.72
CA LEU A 155 7.19 77.11 62.10
C LEU A 155 6.09 78.12 62.45
N TRP A 156 4.83 77.69 62.50
CA TRP A 156 3.70 78.53 62.92
C TRP A 156 3.84 78.97 64.40
N ALA A 157 4.20 78.04 65.29
CA ALA A 157 4.42 78.33 66.71
C ALA A 157 5.59 79.31 66.93
N GLN A 158 6.71 79.12 66.22
CA GLN A 158 7.84 80.07 66.25
C GLN A 158 7.43 81.47 65.76
N LEU A 159 6.74 81.58 64.62
CA LEU A 159 6.26 82.87 64.12
C LEU A 159 5.30 83.57 65.11
N ARG A 160 4.46 82.80 65.79
CA ARG A 160 3.47 83.30 66.76
C ARG A 160 4.10 83.89 68.02
N HIS A 161 5.24 83.35 68.48
CA HIS A 161 5.99 83.90 69.61
C HIS A 161 6.94 85.05 69.21
N ASP A 162 7.73 84.88 68.15
CA ASP A 162 8.81 85.82 67.83
C ASP A 162 8.33 87.06 67.07
N GLU A 163 7.50 86.91 66.02
CA GLU A 163 7.01 88.03 65.19
C GLU A 163 5.51 87.89 64.83
N PRO A 164 4.59 88.04 65.81
CA PRO A 164 3.15 87.81 65.61
C PRO A 164 2.48 88.71 64.56
N HIS A 165 3.15 89.79 64.12
CA HIS A 165 2.70 90.66 63.04
C HIS A 165 2.84 90.04 61.63
N LEU A 166 3.63 88.97 61.49
CA LEU A 166 3.81 88.22 60.24
C LEU A 166 2.93 86.98 60.16
N LEU A 167 2.38 86.49 61.28
CA LEU A 167 1.59 85.26 61.37
C LEU A 167 0.45 85.23 60.34
N SER A 168 -0.34 86.30 60.26
CA SER A 168 -1.43 86.41 59.27
C SER A 168 -0.93 86.26 57.83
N ASN A 169 0.25 86.79 57.46
CA ASN A 169 0.79 86.63 56.09
C ASN A 169 1.22 85.18 55.80
N PHE A 170 1.64 84.44 56.83
CA PHE A 170 2.02 83.03 56.72
C PHE A 170 0.77 82.12 56.63
N GLU A 171 -0.28 82.40 57.41
CA GLU A 171 -1.58 81.72 57.31
C GLU A 171 -2.22 81.95 55.93
N ASP A 172 -2.15 83.18 55.42
CA ASP A 172 -2.59 83.58 54.07
C ASP A 172 -1.76 82.88 52.97
N PHE A 173 -0.48 82.59 53.22
CA PHE A 173 0.39 81.81 52.33
C PHE A 173 0.04 80.31 52.36
N LEU A 174 -0.13 79.71 53.54
CA LEU A 174 -0.60 78.34 53.69
C LEU A 174 -1.95 78.14 53.01
N ALA A 175 -2.89 79.08 53.13
CA ALA A 175 -4.17 79.05 52.44
C ALA A 175 -4.01 78.99 50.91
N ARG A 176 -3.17 79.86 50.34
CA ARG A 176 -2.89 79.88 48.87
C ARG A 176 -2.22 78.61 48.38
N VAL A 177 -1.21 78.11 49.10
CA VAL A 177 -0.49 76.87 48.76
C VAL A 177 -1.44 75.66 48.85
N THR A 178 -2.24 75.59 49.92
CA THR A 178 -3.22 74.51 50.11
C THR A 178 -4.28 74.50 49.01
N SER A 179 -4.78 75.67 48.59
CA SER A 179 -5.72 75.77 47.46
C SER A 179 -5.08 75.25 46.17
N GLN A 180 -3.88 75.72 45.81
CA GLN A 180 -3.20 75.32 44.58
C GLN A 180 -2.88 73.81 44.52
N ILE A 181 -2.46 73.21 45.65
CA ILE A 181 -2.21 71.75 45.70
C ILE A 181 -3.52 70.97 45.61
N ARG A 182 -4.61 71.45 46.23
CA ARG A 182 -5.94 70.82 46.12
C ARG A 182 -6.52 70.92 44.71
N GLU A 183 -6.37 72.07 44.05
CA GLU A 183 -6.74 72.29 42.65
C GLU A 183 -5.96 71.35 41.72
N ALA A 184 -4.62 71.28 41.85
CA ALA A 184 -3.79 70.38 41.05
C ALA A 184 -4.08 68.89 41.30
N ASN A 185 -4.40 68.50 42.55
CA ASN A 185 -4.81 67.14 42.88
C ASN A 185 -6.21 66.80 42.31
N GLN A 186 -7.14 67.76 42.27
CA GLN A 186 -8.43 67.60 41.62
C GLN A 186 -8.27 67.43 40.10
N GLU A 187 -7.51 68.30 39.43
CA GLU A 187 -7.19 68.17 38.00
C GLU A 187 -6.55 66.82 37.67
N LYS A 188 -5.59 66.36 38.50
CA LYS A 188 -4.98 65.03 38.38
C LYS A 188 -6.02 63.92 38.46
N GLN A 189 -6.91 63.94 39.46
CA GLN A 189 -7.96 62.93 39.61
C GLN A 189 -8.94 62.94 38.43
N GLU A 190 -9.30 64.12 37.91
CA GLU A 190 -10.15 64.25 36.73
C GLU A 190 -9.48 63.67 35.47
N ILE A 191 -8.21 63.98 35.24
CA ILE A 191 -7.40 63.44 34.13
C ILE A 191 -7.25 61.91 34.27
N GLU A 192 -6.96 61.39 35.46
CA GLU A 192 -6.93 59.95 35.71
C GLU A 192 -8.28 59.28 35.44
N SER A 193 -9.39 59.91 35.85
CA SER A 193 -10.74 59.39 35.59
C SER A 193 -11.07 59.39 34.09
N ALA A 194 -10.59 60.38 33.34
CA ALA A 194 -10.80 60.48 31.90
C ALA A 194 -9.95 59.44 31.16
N LEU A 195 -8.70 59.23 31.59
CA LEU A 195 -7.82 58.20 31.06
C LEU A 195 -8.38 56.79 31.34
N LYS A 196 -8.76 56.48 32.59
CA LYS A 196 -9.37 55.19 32.97
C LYS A 196 -10.62 54.88 32.14
N ARG A 197 -11.51 55.87 31.96
CA ARG A 197 -12.70 55.74 31.08
C ARG A 197 -12.31 55.48 29.63
N LYS A 198 -11.32 56.21 29.09
CA LYS A 198 -10.89 56.05 27.69
C LYS A 198 -10.23 54.69 27.42
N THR A 199 -9.39 54.21 28.34
CA THR A 199 -8.81 52.86 28.29
C THR A 199 -9.92 51.81 28.25
N ALA A 200 -10.87 51.85 29.19
CA ALA A 200 -12.00 50.92 29.21
C ALA A 200 -12.81 50.94 27.91
N THR A 201 -13.10 52.11 27.32
CA THR A 201 -13.82 52.16 26.03
C THR A 201 -13.02 51.58 24.84
N HIS A 202 -11.69 51.60 24.91
CA HIS A 202 -10.85 50.94 23.89
C HIS A 202 -10.75 49.43 24.15
N ASP A 203 -10.68 48.99 25.40
CA ASP A 203 -10.71 47.56 25.76
C ASP A 203 -12.05 46.92 25.35
N ASP A 204 -13.18 47.59 25.59
CA ASP A 204 -14.52 47.20 25.10
C ASP A 204 -14.58 47.08 23.56
N GLU A 205 -13.94 48.01 22.85
CA GLU A 205 -13.89 48.02 21.38
C GLU A 205 -13.01 46.90 20.83
N ILE A 206 -11.85 46.67 21.45
CA ILE A 206 -10.93 45.57 21.16
C ILE A 206 -11.62 44.23 21.41
N GLN A 207 -12.34 44.05 22.53
CA GLN A 207 -13.06 42.81 22.82
C GLN A 207 -14.14 42.52 21.77
N ARG A 208 -14.98 43.52 21.39
CA ARG A 208 -15.99 43.34 20.33
C ARG A 208 -15.37 42.93 18.99
N LEU A 209 -14.20 43.48 18.64
CA LEU A 209 -13.48 43.10 17.42
C LEU A 209 -12.92 41.67 17.48
N TYR A 210 -12.46 41.21 18.64
CA TYR A 210 -12.07 39.80 18.83
C TYR A 210 -13.28 38.85 18.72
N GLU A 211 -14.41 39.18 19.36
CA GLU A 211 -15.65 38.39 19.30
C GLU A 211 -16.20 38.29 17.87
N GLU A 212 -16.20 39.39 17.11
CA GLU A 212 -16.60 39.36 15.70
C GLU A 212 -15.63 38.51 14.86
N MET A 213 -14.31 38.69 15.03
CA MET A 213 -13.31 37.93 14.30
C MET A 213 -13.40 36.42 14.58
N GLU A 214 -13.60 36.01 15.84
CA GLU A 214 -13.77 34.59 16.19
C GLU A 214 -15.04 34.01 15.56
N GLN A 215 -16.15 34.76 15.57
CA GLN A 215 -17.39 34.32 14.91
C GLN A 215 -17.26 34.26 13.38
N GLN A 216 -16.50 35.16 12.75
CA GLN A 216 -16.16 35.07 11.32
C GLN A 216 -15.30 33.83 11.01
N ILE A 217 -14.24 33.58 11.80
CA ILE A 217 -13.38 32.39 11.68
C ILE A 217 -14.21 31.10 11.82
N LYS A 218 -15.13 31.06 12.79
CA LYS A 218 -16.05 29.94 13.00
C LYS A 218 -16.97 29.72 11.80
N ASN A 219 -17.64 30.77 11.31
CA ASN A 219 -18.52 30.69 10.13
C ASN A 219 -17.78 30.18 8.89
N GLU A 220 -16.57 30.68 8.63
CA GLU A 220 -15.76 30.26 7.49
C GLU A 220 -15.26 28.81 7.62
N LYS A 221 -14.83 28.42 8.83
CA LYS A 221 -14.45 27.03 9.14
C LYS A 221 -15.62 26.07 8.93
N ASP A 222 -16.81 26.41 9.42
CA ASP A 222 -18.00 25.58 9.27
C ASP A 222 -18.44 25.49 7.79
N ARG A 223 -18.26 26.56 7.00
CA ARG A 223 -18.45 26.56 5.53
C ARG A 223 -17.49 25.60 4.83
N ILE A 224 -16.20 25.66 5.14
CA ILE A 224 -15.18 24.78 4.55
C ILE A 224 -15.46 23.32 4.94
N MET A 225 -15.77 23.05 6.21
CA MET A 225 -16.13 21.72 6.70
C MET A 225 -17.34 21.13 5.96
N LEU A 226 -18.35 21.94 5.64
CA LEU A 226 -19.52 21.50 4.86
C LEU A 226 -19.14 21.18 3.40
N GLN A 227 -18.35 22.05 2.76
CA GLN A 227 -17.90 21.85 1.38
C GLN A 227 -16.97 20.63 1.22
N ASP A 228 -16.10 20.37 2.20
CA ASP A 228 -15.26 19.17 2.23
C ASP A 228 -16.09 17.91 2.50
N TYR A 229 -17.13 17.99 3.34
CA TYR A 229 -18.08 16.88 3.55
C TYR A 229 -18.86 16.54 2.27
N GLU A 230 -19.38 17.54 1.55
CA GLU A 230 -20.07 17.33 0.27
C GLU A 230 -19.14 16.72 -0.80
N GLN A 231 -17.92 17.23 -0.92
CA GLN A 231 -16.90 16.63 -1.81
C GLN A 231 -16.52 15.21 -1.40
N PHE A 232 -16.44 14.91 -0.11
CA PHE A 232 -16.17 13.57 0.39
C PHE A 232 -17.32 12.60 0.05
N VAL A 233 -18.56 13.00 0.28
CA VAL A 233 -19.74 12.18 -0.05
C VAL A 233 -19.84 11.92 -1.55
N SER A 234 -19.66 12.94 -2.40
CA SER A 234 -19.64 12.77 -3.86
C SER A 234 -18.54 11.82 -4.31
N ARG A 235 -17.29 12.00 -3.86
CA ARG A 235 -16.19 11.08 -4.19
C ARG A 235 -16.40 9.66 -3.67
N SER A 236 -17.05 9.50 -2.51
CA SER A 236 -17.40 8.19 -1.97
C SER A 236 -18.43 7.47 -2.85
N GLN A 237 -19.44 8.18 -3.35
CA GLN A 237 -20.46 7.64 -4.26
C GLN A 237 -19.86 7.28 -5.63
N ASP A 238 -18.97 8.10 -6.17
CA ASP A 238 -18.24 7.80 -7.41
C ASP A 238 -17.38 6.54 -7.27
N LEU A 239 -16.68 6.37 -6.14
CA LEU A 239 -15.88 5.19 -5.84
C LEU A 239 -16.74 3.94 -5.64
N GLU A 240 -17.89 4.05 -4.97
CA GLU A 240 -18.85 2.96 -4.79
C GLU A 240 -19.45 2.49 -6.14
N LEU A 241 -19.76 3.43 -7.04
CA LEU A 241 -20.20 3.13 -8.40
C LEU A 241 -19.09 2.47 -9.25
N GLN A 242 -17.84 2.91 -9.10
CA GLN A 242 -16.68 2.27 -9.76
C GLN A 242 -16.45 0.85 -9.22
N LEU A 243 -16.52 0.64 -7.90
CA LEU A 243 -16.44 -0.69 -7.28
C LEU A 243 -17.56 -1.60 -7.79
N SER A 244 -18.80 -1.16 -7.76
CA SER A 244 -19.94 -1.94 -8.26
C SER A 244 -19.86 -2.23 -9.77
N THR A 245 -19.15 -1.40 -10.54
CA THR A 245 -18.84 -1.68 -11.95
C THR A 245 -17.75 -2.75 -12.09
N LYS A 246 -16.68 -2.67 -11.28
CA LYS A 246 -15.58 -3.65 -11.28
C LYS A 246 -15.98 -5.02 -10.70
N GLU A 247 -16.88 -5.07 -9.74
CA GLU A 247 -17.50 -6.32 -9.28
C GLU A 247 -18.27 -7.04 -10.40
N LYS A 248 -19.01 -6.29 -11.23
CA LYS A 248 -19.72 -6.84 -12.40
C LYS A 248 -18.76 -7.32 -13.50
N GLU A 249 -17.67 -6.61 -13.74
CA GLU A 249 -16.60 -7.07 -14.64
C GLU A 249 -15.95 -8.38 -14.13
N LEU A 250 -15.65 -8.46 -12.83
CA LEU A 250 -15.09 -9.66 -12.21
C LEU A 250 -16.03 -10.87 -12.29
N GLU A 251 -17.33 -10.69 -12.00
CA GLU A 251 -18.33 -11.76 -12.13
C GLU A 251 -18.45 -12.25 -13.59
N GLN A 252 -18.42 -11.35 -14.58
CA GLN A 252 -18.36 -11.74 -16.00
C GLN A 252 -17.10 -12.54 -16.35
N LEU A 253 -15.95 -12.16 -15.78
CA LEU A 253 -14.68 -12.90 -15.97
C LEU A 253 -14.74 -14.29 -15.30
N PHE A 254 -15.29 -14.41 -14.09
CA PHE A 254 -15.50 -15.72 -13.44
C PHE A 254 -16.46 -16.62 -14.23
N GLN A 255 -17.54 -16.06 -14.81
CA GLN A 255 -18.44 -16.81 -15.68
C GLN A 255 -17.76 -17.25 -16.98
N LYS A 256 -16.89 -16.41 -17.56
CA LYS A 256 -16.07 -16.77 -18.73
C LYS A 256 -15.05 -17.86 -18.39
N GLN A 257 -14.37 -17.76 -17.25
CA GLN A 257 -13.44 -18.79 -16.75
C GLN A 257 -14.16 -20.12 -16.58
N ARG A 258 -15.30 -20.17 -15.86
CA ARG A 258 -16.13 -21.38 -15.68
C ARG A 258 -16.71 -21.95 -16.98
N ARG A 259 -16.70 -21.20 -18.09
CA ARG A 259 -17.04 -21.72 -19.42
C ARG A 259 -15.81 -22.37 -20.06
N LEU A 260 -14.67 -21.68 -20.07
CA LEU A 260 -13.41 -22.20 -20.61
C LEU A 260 -12.95 -23.46 -19.86
N GLU A 261 -13.04 -23.47 -18.54
CA GLU A 261 -12.75 -24.66 -17.72
C GLU A 261 -13.57 -25.87 -18.15
N ARG A 262 -14.87 -25.72 -18.40
CA ARG A 262 -15.72 -26.82 -18.90
C ARG A 262 -15.31 -27.27 -20.29
N GLN A 263 -15.04 -26.34 -21.21
CA GLN A 263 -14.57 -26.68 -22.56
C GLN A 263 -13.22 -27.42 -22.53
N CYS A 264 -12.31 -27.08 -21.59
CA CYS A 264 -11.07 -27.83 -21.38
C CYS A 264 -11.33 -29.24 -20.82
N HIS A 265 -12.29 -29.43 -19.90
CA HIS A 265 -12.64 -30.76 -19.40
C HIS A 265 -13.32 -31.62 -20.49
N GLU A 266 -14.21 -31.04 -21.28
CA GLU A 266 -14.87 -31.66 -22.44
C GLU A 266 -13.82 -32.14 -23.46
N LEU A 267 -12.96 -31.24 -23.96
CA LEU A 267 -11.86 -31.59 -24.86
C LEU A 267 -10.88 -32.62 -24.28
N HIS A 268 -10.58 -32.57 -22.97
CA HIS A 268 -9.69 -33.56 -22.35
C HIS A 268 -10.35 -34.95 -22.28
N SER A 269 -11.66 -35.02 -22.06
CA SER A 269 -12.41 -36.28 -22.10
C SER A 269 -12.50 -36.86 -23.53
N GLU A 270 -12.71 -36.03 -24.55
CA GLU A 270 -12.66 -36.43 -25.96
C GLU A 270 -11.25 -36.91 -26.34
N GLN A 271 -10.20 -36.23 -25.87
CA GLN A 271 -8.82 -36.66 -26.06
C GLN A 271 -8.53 -37.99 -25.36
N HIS A 272 -9.17 -38.28 -24.21
CA HIS A 272 -9.03 -39.57 -23.54
C HIS A 272 -9.74 -40.69 -24.30
N VAL A 273 -10.97 -40.48 -24.77
CA VAL A 273 -11.72 -41.45 -25.59
C VAL A 273 -10.95 -41.78 -26.88
N THR A 274 -10.53 -40.76 -27.63
CA THR A 274 -9.76 -40.96 -28.88
C THR A 274 -8.41 -41.64 -28.65
N LYS A 275 -7.74 -41.43 -27.52
CA LYS A 275 -6.54 -42.21 -27.12
C LYS A 275 -6.86 -43.68 -26.89
N VAL A 276 -7.95 -44.00 -26.19
CA VAL A 276 -8.40 -45.39 -25.95
C VAL A 276 -8.79 -46.08 -27.27
N GLU A 277 -9.48 -45.37 -28.16
CA GLU A 277 -9.84 -45.88 -29.49
C GLU A 277 -8.61 -46.14 -30.36
N ASN A 278 -7.60 -45.25 -30.37
CA ASN A 278 -6.34 -45.47 -31.09
C ASN A 278 -5.57 -46.69 -30.54
N ILE A 279 -5.54 -46.89 -29.22
CA ILE A 279 -4.93 -48.10 -28.61
C ILE A 279 -5.66 -49.36 -29.08
N LYS A 280 -7.00 -49.34 -29.11
CA LYS A 280 -7.82 -50.47 -29.57
C LYS A 280 -7.62 -50.75 -31.07
N LEU A 281 -7.60 -49.71 -31.91
CA LEU A 281 -7.34 -49.83 -33.35
C LEU A 281 -5.95 -50.40 -33.61
N LYS A 282 -4.93 -49.94 -32.87
CA LYS A 282 -3.60 -50.52 -32.93
C LYS A 282 -3.61 -52.00 -32.54
N GLN A 283 -4.24 -52.37 -31.43
CA GLN A 283 -4.38 -53.79 -31.04
C GLN A 283 -5.02 -54.65 -32.13
N THR A 284 -6.08 -54.17 -32.81
CA THR A 284 -6.67 -54.90 -33.94
C THR A 284 -5.77 -54.97 -35.16
N ASN A 285 -4.97 -53.93 -35.43
CA ASN A 285 -4.00 -53.93 -36.52
C ASN A 285 -2.82 -54.89 -36.23
N ASP A 286 -2.34 -54.91 -34.99
CA ASP A 286 -1.29 -55.82 -34.50
C ASP A 286 -1.79 -57.29 -34.43
N GLU A 287 -3.10 -57.54 -34.41
CA GLU A 287 -3.72 -58.86 -34.59
C GLU A 287 -3.79 -59.26 -36.07
N LEU A 288 -4.38 -58.41 -36.92
CA LEU A 288 -4.49 -58.64 -38.37
C LEU A 288 -3.11 -58.80 -39.02
N ALA A 289 -2.08 -58.11 -38.54
CA ALA A 289 -0.70 -58.29 -39.00
C ALA A 289 -0.15 -59.69 -38.67
N ARG A 290 -0.50 -60.27 -37.52
CA ARG A 290 -0.11 -61.64 -37.14
C ARG A 290 -0.92 -62.70 -37.89
N GLU A 291 -2.20 -62.47 -38.16
CA GLU A 291 -3.00 -63.34 -39.03
C GLU A 291 -2.47 -63.34 -40.48
N LEU A 292 -2.06 -62.16 -40.99
CA LEU A 292 -1.43 -62.02 -42.30
C LEU A 292 -0.04 -62.69 -42.33
N GLU A 293 0.76 -62.57 -41.28
CA GLU A 293 2.05 -63.26 -41.18
C GLU A 293 1.86 -64.78 -41.14
N HIS A 294 0.92 -65.30 -40.34
CA HIS A 294 0.58 -66.72 -40.26
C HIS A 294 0.15 -67.27 -41.62
N THR A 295 -0.79 -66.62 -42.29
CA THR A 295 -1.27 -67.06 -43.62
C THR A 295 -0.20 -66.93 -44.71
N SER A 296 0.74 -65.98 -44.58
CA SER A 296 1.93 -65.89 -45.44
C SER A 296 2.92 -67.05 -45.19
N GLN A 297 3.13 -67.45 -43.93
CA GLN A 297 3.94 -68.62 -43.58
C GLN A 297 3.30 -69.92 -44.08
N GLU A 298 1.98 -70.10 -43.92
CA GLU A 298 1.24 -71.23 -44.48
C GLU A 298 1.32 -71.28 -46.01
N LEU A 299 1.19 -70.13 -46.70
CA LEU A 299 1.35 -70.03 -48.15
C LEU A 299 2.77 -70.39 -48.59
N THR A 300 3.79 -69.97 -47.83
CA THR A 300 5.19 -70.32 -48.11
C THR A 300 5.42 -71.83 -47.99
N LEU A 301 4.92 -72.46 -46.92
CA LEU A 301 4.99 -73.92 -46.74
C LEU A 301 4.23 -74.68 -47.84
N ALA A 302 3.11 -74.14 -48.33
CA ALA A 302 2.39 -74.71 -49.47
C ALA A 302 3.17 -74.57 -50.80
N GLN A 303 3.87 -73.45 -51.01
CA GLN A 303 4.75 -73.25 -52.16
C GLN A 303 5.97 -74.20 -52.13
N GLU A 304 6.58 -74.41 -50.95
CA GLU A 304 7.66 -75.40 -50.78
C GLU A 304 7.18 -76.83 -51.07
N GLN A 305 5.98 -77.21 -50.62
CA GLN A 305 5.38 -78.50 -50.94
C GLN A 305 5.09 -78.67 -52.43
N LEU A 306 4.61 -77.63 -53.11
CA LEU A 306 4.41 -77.65 -54.56
C LEU A 306 5.74 -77.78 -55.30
N SER A 307 6.77 -77.02 -54.91
CA SER A 307 8.12 -77.12 -55.50
C SER A 307 8.72 -78.52 -55.35
N LEU A 308 8.55 -79.17 -54.21
CA LEU A 308 9.00 -80.55 -53.98
C LEU A 308 8.24 -81.56 -54.85
N LEU A 309 6.93 -81.35 -55.07
CA LEU A 309 6.12 -82.18 -55.96
C LEU A 309 6.50 -81.96 -57.43
N GLU A 310 6.76 -80.72 -57.84
CA GLU A 310 7.27 -80.40 -59.18
C GLU A 310 8.62 -81.10 -59.42
N GLU A 311 9.58 -81.00 -58.48
CA GLU A 311 10.87 -81.71 -58.56
C GLU A 311 10.70 -83.24 -58.62
N GLN A 312 9.80 -83.83 -57.83
CA GLN A 312 9.50 -85.26 -57.93
C GLN A 312 8.89 -85.63 -59.29
N THR A 313 8.06 -84.77 -59.89
CA THR A 313 7.51 -85.03 -61.23
C THR A 313 8.55 -84.89 -62.34
N THR A 314 9.54 -83.99 -62.22
CA THR A 314 10.64 -83.89 -63.20
C THR A 314 11.61 -85.06 -63.06
N GLN A 315 12.01 -85.45 -61.83
CA GLN A 315 12.83 -86.65 -61.60
C GLN A 315 12.14 -87.90 -62.17
N LEU A 316 10.85 -88.11 -61.89
CA LEU A 316 10.04 -89.20 -62.46
C LEU A 316 9.78 -89.06 -63.97
N HIS A 317 10.11 -87.94 -64.60
CA HIS A 317 10.08 -87.76 -66.05
C HIS A 317 11.43 -88.17 -66.65
N GLU A 318 12.53 -87.66 -66.10
CA GLU A 318 13.91 -88.01 -66.47
C GLU A 318 14.18 -89.52 -66.34
N GLU A 319 13.72 -90.16 -65.26
CA GLU A 319 13.82 -91.62 -65.10
C GLU A 319 13.13 -92.38 -66.24
N LYS A 320 11.94 -91.92 -66.66
CA LYS A 320 11.16 -92.54 -67.76
C LYS A 320 11.81 -92.28 -69.11
N GLU A 321 12.35 -91.08 -69.35
CA GLU A 321 13.13 -90.81 -70.56
C GLU A 321 14.39 -91.71 -70.61
N MET A 322 15.06 -91.92 -69.48
CA MET A 322 16.21 -92.82 -69.37
C MET A 322 15.83 -94.31 -69.48
N GLU A 323 14.61 -94.72 -69.13
CA GLU A 323 14.09 -96.06 -69.43
C GLU A 323 13.73 -96.22 -70.92
N ILE A 324 13.11 -95.21 -71.53
CA ILE A 324 12.81 -95.18 -72.97
C ILE A 324 14.11 -95.21 -73.78
N TYR A 325 15.14 -94.46 -73.36
CA TYR A 325 16.47 -94.50 -73.96
C TYR A 325 17.10 -95.89 -73.87
N ARG A 326 17.09 -96.53 -72.68
CA ARG A 326 17.62 -97.89 -72.49
C ARG A 326 16.87 -98.93 -73.34
N HIS A 327 15.55 -98.85 -73.43
CA HIS A 327 14.74 -99.76 -74.27
C HIS A 327 14.98 -99.53 -75.77
N THR A 328 15.01 -98.29 -76.23
CA THR A 328 15.28 -97.98 -77.64
C THR A 328 16.70 -98.35 -78.06
N GLU A 329 17.70 -98.14 -77.20
CA GLU A 329 19.06 -98.60 -77.45
C GLU A 329 19.15 -100.15 -77.47
N GLY A 330 18.43 -100.84 -76.56
CA GLY A 330 18.25 -102.30 -76.61
C GLY A 330 17.68 -102.77 -77.94
N LEU A 331 16.58 -102.17 -78.38
CA LEU A 331 15.94 -102.48 -79.66
C LEU A 331 16.84 -102.20 -80.88
N GLN A 332 17.68 -101.16 -80.84
CA GLN A 332 18.68 -100.93 -81.90
C GLN A 332 19.80 -101.99 -81.90
N ARG A 333 20.23 -102.49 -80.74
CA ARG A 333 21.17 -103.62 -80.65
C ARG A 333 20.57 -104.90 -81.24
N GLU A 334 19.32 -105.22 -80.91
CA GLU A 334 18.59 -106.36 -81.47
C GLU A 334 18.41 -106.21 -82.99
N ARG A 335 17.97 -105.05 -83.45
CA ARG A 335 17.87 -104.72 -84.89
C ARG A 335 19.21 -104.88 -85.61
N ALA A 336 20.31 -104.43 -85.02
CA ALA A 336 21.66 -104.59 -85.59
C ALA A 336 22.11 -106.06 -85.61
N SER A 337 21.69 -106.87 -84.63
CA SER A 337 21.92 -108.31 -84.61
C SER A 337 21.12 -109.03 -85.71
N LEU A 338 19.83 -108.70 -85.85
CA LEU A 338 18.96 -109.22 -86.91
C LEU A 338 19.44 -108.81 -88.30
N LEU A 339 19.96 -107.60 -88.48
CA LEU A 339 20.61 -107.17 -89.73
C LEU A 339 21.86 -107.99 -90.04
N LYS A 340 22.74 -108.24 -89.06
CA LYS A 340 23.90 -109.14 -89.24
C LYS A 340 23.48 -110.57 -89.60
N GLN A 341 22.38 -111.07 -89.02
CA GLN A 341 21.85 -112.39 -89.34
C GLN A 341 21.22 -112.44 -90.76
N LEU A 342 20.57 -111.35 -91.18
CA LEU A 342 20.06 -111.17 -92.54
C LEU A 342 21.22 -111.10 -93.57
N ASP A 343 22.30 -110.40 -93.24
CA ASP A 343 23.48 -110.27 -94.10
C ASP A 343 24.29 -111.58 -94.15
N LEU A 344 24.37 -112.34 -93.05
CA LEU A 344 24.88 -113.72 -93.07
C LEU A 344 24.03 -114.63 -93.97
N MET A 345 22.70 -114.52 -93.90
CA MET A 345 21.80 -115.23 -94.82
C MET A 345 21.97 -114.78 -96.28
N ARG A 346 22.24 -113.50 -96.55
CA ARG A 346 22.53 -112.98 -97.90
C ARG A 346 23.86 -113.51 -98.43
N GLU A 347 24.91 -113.49 -97.63
CA GLU A 347 26.23 -114.01 -98.03
C GLU A 347 26.20 -115.53 -98.23
N MET A 348 25.43 -116.27 -97.41
CA MET A 348 25.16 -117.70 -97.65
C MET A 348 24.35 -117.93 -98.93
N ASN A 349 23.32 -117.12 -99.21
CA ASN A 349 22.56 -117.20 -100.47
C ASN A 349 23.38 -116.79 -101.71
N LYS A 350 24.43 -115.98 -101.53
CA LYS A 350 25.41 -115.62 -102.55
C LYS A 350 26.39 -116.76 -102.77
N HIS A 351 26.97 -117.35 -101.72
CA HIS A 351 27.82 -118.53 -101.81
C HIS A 351 27.11 -119.71 -102.49
N LEU A 352 25.82 -119.93 -102.21
CA LEU A 352 24.99 -120.93 -102.89
C LEU A 352 24.70 -120.62 -104.37
N ARG A 353 24.85 -119.36 -104.81
CA ARG A 353 24.82 -118.98 -106.24
C ARG A 353 26.19 -119.16 -106.86
N ASP A 354 27.25 -118.72 -106.19
CA ASP A 354 28.63 -118.85 -106.64
C ASP A 354 29.02 -120.33 -106.85
N GLU A 355 28.60 -121.24 -105.95
CA GLU A 355 28.74 -122.71 -106.12
C GLU A 355 27.91 -123.26 -107.29
N ARG A 356 26.70 -122.73 -107.50
CA ARG A 356 25.85 -123.14 -108.61
C ARG A 356 26.42 -122.68 -109.96
N ASP A 357 26.98 -121.48 -110.00
CA ASP A 357 27.51 -120.88 -111.22
C ASP A 357 28.91 -121.45 -111.54
N MET A 358 29.70 -121.86 -110.54
CA MET A 358 30.83 -122.80 -110.72
C MET A 358 30.40 -124.11 -111.40
N CYS A 359 29.23 -124.66 -111.06
CA CYS A 359 28.69 -125.86 -111.73
C CYS A 359 28.20 -125.59 -113.16
N TYR A 360 27.89 -124.33 -113.53
CA TYR A 360 27.63 -123.95 -114.91
C TYR A 360 28.94 -123.69 -115.70
N GLN A 361 29.95 -123.07 -115.07
CA GLN A 361 31.24 -122.74 -115.70
C GLN A 361 31.97 -123.99 -116.24
N VAL A 362 31.91 -125.11 -115.52
CA VAL A 362 32.52 -126.39 -115.91
C VAL A 362 31.80 -127.06 -117.10
N ARG A 363 30.55 -126.68 -117.40
CA ARG A 363 29.71 -127.33 -118.42
C ARG A 363 29.75 -126.65 -119.81
N ALA A 364 30.45 -125.53 -119.94
CA ALA A 364 30.34 -124.62 -121.08
C ALA A 364 31.40 -124.78 -122.20
N LEU A 365 32.13 -125.90 -122.26
CA LEU A 365 33.23 -126.11 -123.23
C LEU A 365 33.01 -127.22 -124.28
N TYR A 366 31.77 -127.65 -124.52
CA TYR A 366 31.43 -128.52 -125.67
C TYR A 366 30.01 -128.28 -126.18
N CYS A 367 29.87 -127.58 -127.33
CA CYS A 367 28.72 -127.57 -128.25
C CYS A 367 27.35 -127.04 -127.73
N ASP A 368 26.47 -126.40 -128.52
CA ASP A 368 26.55 -125.80 -129.87
C ASP A 368 25.36 -124.81 -130.05
N ARG A 369 25.48 -123.90 -131.03
CA ARG A 369 24.40 -123.17 -131.75
C ARG A 369 23.49 -122.11 -131.09
N LYS A 370 23.43 -120.99 -131.85
CA LYS A 370 22.31 -120.05 -132.14
C LYS A 370 21.94 -118.95 -131.13
N ASN A 371 22.00 -117.71 -131.67
CA ASN A 371 20.97 -116.66 -131.82
C ASN A 371 19.82 -116.55 -130.79
N SER A 372 19.19 -115.39 -130.52
CA SER A 372 19.37 -113.93 -130.76
C SER A 372 18.03 -113.25 -130.32
N LEU A 373 17.96 -111.91 -130.23
CA LEU A 373 16.72 -111.08 -130.09
C LEU A 373 16.15 -111.04 -128.63
N GLU A 374 15.86 -109.87 -128.04
CA GLU A 374 14.59 -109.07 -128.04
C GLU A 374 13.45 -109.74 -127.22
N ASP A 375 12.54 -109.07 -126.50
CA ASP A 375 12.47 -107.73 -125.85
C ASP A 375 11.20 -107.70 -124.93
N GLU A 376 10.99 -106.67 -124.09
CA GLU A 376 9.75 -106.40 -123.31
C GLU A 376 9.31 -107.51 -122.29
N GLU A 377 8.27 -107.44 -121.43
CA GLU A 377 7.37 -106.38 -120.94
C GLU A 377 6.86 -106.67 -119.50
N GLU A 378 6.39 -105.63 -118.81
CA GLU A 378 5.28 -105.48 -117.83
C GLU A 378 4.81 -106.49 -116.72
N LEU A 379 4.13 -105.87 -115.73
CA LEU A 379 2.96 -106.31 -114.92
C LEU A 379 3.08 -107.16 -113.62
N ALA A 380 2.09 -106.89 -112.74
CA ALA A 380 1.75 -107.54 -111.46
C ALA A 380 0.33 -108.21 -111.64
N PRO A 381 -0.66 -108.29 -110.70
CA PRO A 381 -0.76 -108.00 -109.25
C PRO A 381 -1.57 -109.05 -108.40
N GLY A 382 -1.90 -108.71 -107.15
CA GLY A 382 -2.98 -109.34 -106.33
C GLY A 382 -2.54 -110.48 -105.39
N SER A 383 -3.28 -110.87 -104.34
CA SER A 383 -4.55 -110.38 -103.74
C SER A 383 -4.61 -110.80 -102.25
N VAL A 384 -5.07 -109.98 -101.29
CA VAL A 384 -6.47 -109.87 -100.78
C VAL A 384 -7.00 -111.22 -100.20
N ARG A 385 -7.48 -111.36 -98.94
CA ARG A 385 -8.69 -110.71 -98.37
C ARG A 385 -8.95 -110.95 -96.84
N GLN A 386 -9.41 -109.91 -96.11
CA GLN A 386 -10.43 -109.82 -95.00
C GLN A 386 -10.47 -110.84 -93.82
N ASN A 387 -11.03 -110.60 -92.61
CA ASN A 387 -11.42 -109.43 -91.75
C ASN A 387 -11.46 -110.00 -90.28
N LEU A 388 -12.36 -109.83 -89.28
CA LEU A 388 -13.60 -109.08 -88.91
C LEU A 388 -13.87 -109.45 -87.40
N VAL A 389 -14.42 -108.70 -86.41
CA VAL A 389 -14.67 -107.29 -85.99
C VAL A 389 -15.10 -107.39 -84.48
N SER A 390 -15.21 -106.43 -83.56
CA SER A 390 -15.05 -104.94 -83.40
C SER A 390 -14.29 -104.71 -82.06
N VAL A 391 -14.36 -103.68 -81.18
CA VAL A 391 -15.14 -102.45 -80.85
C VAL A 391 -14.09 -101.42 -80.35
N SER A 392 -13.96 -100.20 -80.89
CA SER A 392 -14.63 -98.92 -80.53
C SER A 392 -14.38 -98.41 -79.09
N SER A 393 -14.13 -97.11 -78.84
CA SER A 393 -14.33 -95.91 -79.68
C SER A 393 -13.09 -94.96 -79.76
N GLN A 394 -13.17 -93.90 -80.58
CA GLN A 394 -12.03 -93.04 -80.99
C GLN A 394 -12.22 -91.54 -80.69
N PRO A 395 -11.14 -90.73 -80.70
CA PRO A 395 -11.16 -89.26 -80.75
C PRO A 395 -11.10 -88.71 -82.19
N SER A 396 -11.14 -87.39 -82.36
CA SER A 396 -10.77 -86.70 -83.61
C SER A 396 -10.21 -85.28 -83.38
N CYS A 397 -9.25 -84.88 -84.22
CA CYS A 397 -8.64 -83.53 -84.31
C CYS A 397 -9.06 -82.89 -85.68
N PRO A 398 -8.47 -81.81 -86.26
CA PRO A 398 -7.13 -81.18 -86.13
C PRO A 398 -7.24 -79.77 -85.45
N ALA A 399 -6.38 -78.75 -85.58
CA ALA A 399 -5.28 -78.46 -86.51
C ALA A 399 -4.19 -77.50 -85.96
N GLU A 400 -3.44 -76.89 -86.87
CA GLU A 400 -2.19 -76.13 -86.72
C GLU A 400 -2.43 -74.60 -86.92
N THR A 401 -1.53 -73.62 -86.69
CA THR A 401 -0.08 -73.53 -86.99
C THR A 401 0.72 -72.53 -86.12
N ARG A 402 2.06 -72.58 -86.27
CA ARG A 402 3.17 -71.83 -85.59
C ARG A 402 3.17 -70.28 -85.72
N GLY A 403 3.89 -69.57 -84.83
CA GLY A 403 4.54 -68.27 -85.19
C GLY A 403 5.09 -67.36 -84.06
N HIS A 404 6.42 -67.30 -83.89
CA HIS A 404 7.22 -66.54 -82.89
C HIS A 404 7.22 -64.97 -82.93
N PHE A 405 7.68 -64.39 -81.80
CA PHE A 405 8.43 -63.10 -81.58
C PHE A 405 7.78 -61.68 -81.62
N GLN A 406 7.66 -61.08 -80.42
CA GLN A 406 8.12 -59.74 -79.97
C GLN A 406 8.06 -58.48 -80.90
N ARG A 407 7.25 -57.45 -80.55
CA ARG A 407 7.66 -56.04 -80.23
C ARG A 407 6.51 -55.00 -80.15
N ILE A 408 6.55 -54.18 -79.08
CA ILE A 408 6.26 -52.72 -78.90
C ILE A 408 5.15 -52.00 -79.73
N ILE A 409 4.43 -51.10 -79.02
CA ILE A 409 3.71 -49.85 -79.41
C ILE A 409 2.18 -49.86 -79.24
N SER A 410 1.74 -48.87 -78.45
CA SER A 410 0.41 -48.40 -78.05
C SER A 410 -0.52 -47.94 -79.19
N ILE A 411 -1.81 -47.70 -78.89
CA ILE A 411 -2.61 -46.46 -79.12
C ILE A 411 -4.14 -46.71 -79.00
N GLU A 412 -4.90 -45.69 -78.55
CA GLU A 412 -6.38 -45.49 -78.55
C GLU A 412 -7.27 -46.57 -77.85
N GLU A 413 -8.23 -46.28 -76.96
CA GLU A 413 -9.31 -45.26 -76.79
C GLU A 413 -10.71 -45.77 -77.23
N ASP A 414 -11.68 -45.66 -76.31
CA ASP A 414 -13.15 -45.59 -76.48
C ASP A 414 -13.84 -45.87 -75.12
N HIS A 415 -14.95 -45.26 -74.70
CA HIS A 415 -15.62 -44.00 -75.07
C HIS A 415 -16.58 -43.61 -73.90
N LEU A 416 -16.90 -42.31 -73.72
CA LEU A 416 -17.78 -41.80 -72.64
C LEU A 416 -19.28 -41.79 -73.05
N PRO A 417 -20.21 -41.78 -72.08
CA PRO A 417 -20.96 -40.53 -71.81
C PRO A 417 -21.08 -40.24 -70.30
N HIS A 418 -20.86 -39.04 -69.76
CA HIS A 418 -21.42 -37.71 -70.05
C HIS A 418 -22.94 -37.56 -69.87
N LEU A 419 -23.33 -36.91 -68.76
CA LEU A 419 -24.41 -35.93 -68.73
C LEU A 419 -24.17 -34.94 -67.58
N LEU A 420 -24.40 -33.65 -67.84
CA LEU A 420 -24.10 -32.54 -66.92
C LEU A 420 -25.17 -31.43 -67.03
N GLN A 421 -25.18 -30.59 -65.99
CA GLN A 421 -25.45 -29.14 -66.02
C GLN A 421 -26.89 -28.56 -65.94
N ASN A 422 -26.92 -27.41 -65.25
CA ASN A 422 -27.84 -26.25 -65.33
C ASN A 422 -29.25 -26.39 -64.67
N ASP A 423 -29.77 -25.42 -63.91
CA ASP A 423 -29.17 -24.14 -63.47
C ASP A 423 -29.92 -23.42 -62.30
N CYS A 424 -29.31 -22.32 -61.81
CA CYS A 424 -29.93 -21.12 -61.20
C CYS A 424 -30.27 -21.01 -59.67
N GLN A 425 -29.39 -20.27 -58.95
CA GLN A 425 -29.64 -19.16 -57.97
C GLN A 425 -30.57 -19.38 -56.73
N THR A 426 -30.22 -18.92 -55.51
CA THR A 426 -30.21 -17.48 -55.12
C THR A 426 -29.49 -17.18 -53.77
N GLN A 427 -28.52 -16.23 -53.81
CA GLN A 427 -28.00 -15.31 -52.75
C GLN A 427 -27.35 -15.79 -51.41
N ALA A 428 -26.00 -15.73 -51.38
CA ALA A 428 -25.06 -14.94 -50.52
C ALA A 428 -25.56 -14.14 -49.27
N PRO A 429 -24.70 -13.74 -48.28
CA PRO A 429 -23.22 -13.58 -48.28
C PRO A 429 -22.43 -14.49 -47.28
N LEU A 430 -21.18 -14.90 -47.55
CA LEU A 430 -19.84 -14.23 -47.38
C LEU A 430 -19.48 -13.93 -45.90
N GLN A 431 -18.26 -14.15 -45.40
CA GLN A 431 -16.90 -13.98 -45.97
C GLN A 431 -15.92 -15.01 -45.31
N GLU A 432 -15.07 -15.81 -45.99
CA GLU A 432 -13.77 -15.49 -46.67
C GLU A 432 -12.68 -14.93 -45.71
N CYS A 433 -11.42 -15.42 -45.62
CA CYS A 433 -10.60 -16.46 -46.32
C CYS A 433 -9.82 -17.28 -45.22
N SER A 434 -9.10 -18.41 -45.39
CA SER A 434 -8.07 -18.89 -46.37
C SER A 434 -6.87 -17.94 -46.55
N GLU A 435 -5.61 -18.37 -46.75
CA GLU A 435 -4.96 -19.70 -46.76
C GLU A 435 -3.45 -19.51 -46.49
N GLY A 436 -2.69 -20.59 -46.25
CA GLY A 436 -1.22 -20.50 -46.04
C GLY A 436 -0.61 -21.81 -45.56
N GLU A 437 0.00 -22.55 -46.49
CA GLU A 437 0.55 -23.90 -46.27
C GLU A 437 2.09 -23.94 -46.09
N GLU A 438 2.57 -25.17 -45.87
CA GLU A 438 3.93 -25.67 -46.03
C GLU A 438 4.95 -25.34 -44.92
N ALA A 439 5.97 -26.20 -44.84
CA ALA A 439 6.88 -26.32 -43.71
C ALA A 439 8.34 -26.43 -44.17
N SER A 440 9.28 -26.23 -43.25
CA SER A 440 10.67 -26.63 -43.42
C SER A 440 11.24 -27.07 -42.08
N GLU A 441 11.87 -28.25 -42.06
CA GLU A 441 12.48 -28.84 -40.87
C GLU A 441 13.87 -28.24 -40.61
N SER A 442 14.23 -28.07 -39.34
CA SER A 442 15.63 -28.14 -38.89
C SER A 442 15.69 -28.51 -37.41
N GLU A 443 16.49 -29.53 -37.11
CA GLU A 443 16.81 -30.06 -35.79
C GLU A 443 17.52 -28.97 -34.91
N ASP A 444 17.68 -29.08 -33.58
CA ASP A 444 17.69 -30.28 -32.76
C ASP A 444 17.49 -30.01 -31.24
N ASN A 445 17.21 -31.09 -30.49
CA ASN A 445 17.52 -31.34 -29.07
C ASN A 445 17.19 -30.31 -27.95
N ILE A 446 16.30 -30.70 -27.03
CA ILE A 446 16.47 -30.59 -25.56
C ILE A 446 15.67 -31.72 -24.89
N ASP A 447 16.29 -32.39 -23.92
CA ASP A 447 15.78 -33.58 -23.23
C ASP A 447 14.68 -33.25 -22.20
N LEU A 448 13.66 -34.12 -22.07
CA LEU A 448 12.56 -33.94 -21.10
C LEU A 448 12.01 -35.28 -20.55
N VAL A 449 12.70 -35.81 -19.55
CA VAL A 449 12.28 -37.04 -18.84
C VAL A 449 11.28 -36.71 -17.72
N MET A 450 10.04 -37.21 -17.85
CA MET A 450 9.05 -37.19 -16.77
C MET A 450 9.39 -38.22 -15.67
N SER A 451 9.02 -37.90 -14.43
CA SER A 451 8.88 -38.90 -13.34
C SER A 451 7.80 -38.48 -12.34
N ASP A 452 6.84 -39.35 -12.07
CA ASP A 452 5.65 -39.09 -11.26
C ASP A 452 5.90 -39.16 -9.75
N ILE A 453 5.34 -38.23 -8.96
CA ILE A 453 5.10 -38.45 -7.52
C ILE A 453 3.74 -37.87 -7.05
N TYR A 454 2.81 -38.78 -6.85
CA TYR A 454 1.77 -38.81 -5.79
C TYR A 454 1.70 -40.31 -5.35
N PRO A 455 1.29 -40.70 -4.12
CA PRO A 455 0.03 -40.24 -3.50
C PRO A 455 0.00 -40.22 -1.94
N TYR A 456 -1.23 -40.11 -1.42
CA TYR A 456 -1.70 -40.25 -0.03
C TYR A 456 -1.18 -41.46 0.79
N ALA A 457 -1.04 -41.26 2.11
CA ALA A 457 -1.28 -42.27 3.17
C ALA A 457 -1.53 -41.59 4.54
N SER A 458 -1.98 -42.33 5.57
CA SER A 458 -2.43 -41.74 6.86
C SER A 458 -2.08 -42.54 8.13
N CYS A 459 -1.78 -41.80 9.20
CA CYS A 459 -1.91 -42.12 10.64
C CYS A 459 -1.17 -43.32 11.28
N ALA A 460 -0.27 -43.05 12.25
CA ALA A 460 -0.30 -43.64 13.62
C ALA A 460 0.71 -43.06 14.64
N HIS A 461 0.19 -42.49 15.74
CA HIS A 461 0.68 -42.53 17.14
C HIS A 461 2.19 -42.63 17.51
N SER A 462 2.74 -41.60 18.19
CA SER A 462 3.30 -41.76 19.56
C SER A 462 3.55 -40.44 20.34
N LYS A 463 2.76 -40.23 21.41
CA LYS A 463 3.04 -39.61 22.73
C LYS A 463 3.97 -38.37 22.89
N ARG A 464 3.37 -37.32 23.49
CA ARG A 464 3.94 -36.27 24.40
C ARG A 464 5.01 -35.31 23.80
N ASN A 465 4.94 -34.00 24.03
CA ASN A 465 4.48 -33.29 25.23
C ASN A 465 3.65 -32.02 24.93
N THR A 466 2.80 -31.62 25.87
CA THR A 466 1.91 -30.45 25.76
C THR A 466 2.49 -29.19 26.40
N LYS A 467 2.43 -28.06 25.69
CA LYS A 467 2.24 -26.73 26.30
C LYS A 467 1.23 -25.94 25.48
N LYS A 468 0.26 -25.33 26.16
CA LYS A 468 -0.75 -24.45 25.57
C LYS A 468 -0.09 -23.22 24.95
N ARG A 469 -0.75 -22.63 23.95
CA ARG A 469 -0.88 -21.17 23.87
C ARG A 469 -2.31 -20.81 23.52
N GLU A 470 -2.93 -20.02 24.39
CA GLU A 470 -4.26 -19.45 24.19
C GLU A 470 -4.16 -18.19 23.32
N THR A 471 -5.28 -17.80 22.71
CA THR A 471 -5.40 -16.54 21.97
C THR A 471 -5.29 -15.33 22.91
N PRO A 472 -4.46 -14.32 22.59
CA PRO A 472 -4.60 -12.99 23.16
C PRO A 472 -5.31 -12.03 22.19
N THR A 473 -6.29 -11.33 22.74
CA THR A 473 -6.99 -10.18 22.19
C THR A 473 -6.05 -9.03 21.82
N SER A 474 -6.54 -8.11 20.98
CA SER A 474 -5.90 -6.80 20.72
C SER A 474 -5.68 -5.99 22.00
N PRO A 475 -4.55 -5.26 22.09
CA PRO A 475 -4.53 -3.94 22.70
C PRO A 475 -4.09 -2.85 21.71
N ARG A 476 -4.75 -1.69 21.77
CA ARG A 476 -4.18 -0.43 21.28
C ARG A 476 -2.91 -0.11 22.07
N GLY A 477 -1.82 0.21 21.38
CA GLY A 477 -0.60 0.74 21.97
C GLY A 477 0.03 1.77 21.03
N GLN A 478 0.65 2.81 21.60
CA GLN A 478 1.44 3.77 20.82
C GLN A 478 2.77 3.13 20.37
N PRO A 479 3.38 3.58 19.25
CA PRO A 479 4.63 3.03 18.78
C PRO A 479 5.77 3.36 19.74
N VAL A 480 6.25 2.35 20.47
CA VAL A 480 7.55 2.41 21.15
C VAL A 480 8.64 2.16 20.09
N GLY A 481 9.66 3.02 20.08
CA GLY A 481 10.77 2.91 19.14
C GLY A 481 11.49 1.56 19.27
N LYS A 482 11.89 0.99 18.13
CA LYS A 482 12.60 -0.28 18.09
C LYS A 482 14.10 0.00 18.12
N GLU A 483 14.73 -0.21 19.28
CA GLU A 483 16.15 0.03 19.46
C GLU A 483 16.97 -0.84 18.50
N THR A 484 17.76 -0.21 17.63
CA THR A 484 18.68 -0.89 16.72
C THR A 484 19.96 -1.30 17.45
N SER A 485 20.36 -2.57 17.29
CA SER A 485 21.58 -3.11 17.88
C SER A 485 22.81 -2.35 17.39
N ILE A 486 23.55 -1.72 18.31
CA ILE A 486 24.88 -1.17 18.01
C ILE A 486 25.85 -2.36 17.92
N ASN A 487 26.37 -2.65 16.73
CA ASN A 487 27.51 -3.55 16.57
C ASN A 487 28.78 -2.81 17.03
N GLU A 488 29.30 -3.14 18.22
CA GLU A 488 30.59 -2.64 18.70
C GLU A 488 31.77 -3.34 18.02
N GLU A 489 32.18 -2.86 16.84
CA GLU A 489 33.55 -3.04 16.35
C GLU A 489 34.10 -1.74 15.73
N GLY A 490 35.30 -1.34 16.16
CA GLY A 490 36.04 -0.20 15.60
C GLY A 490 35.87 1.10 16.39
N SER A 491 36.96 1.57 16.99
CA SER A 491 37.03 2.88 17.64
C SER A 491 36.96 4.01 16.59
N SER A 492 35.85 4.74 16.55
CA SER A 492 35.70 5.96 15.74
C SER A 492 35.59 7.21 16.62
N SER A 493 36.25 8.29 16.20
CA SER A 493 35.94 9.64 16.68
C SER A 493 34.48 9.99 16.39
N PRO A 494 33.89 10.99 17.10
CA PRO A 494 32.62 11.55 16.65
C PRO A 494 32.72 12.00 15.18
N PRO A 495 31.66 11.85 14.37
CA PRO A 495 31.69 12.22 12.96
C PRO A 495 31.90 13.73 12.81
N ASP A 496 32.72 14.13 11.84
CA ASP A 496 33.06 15.54 11.57
C ASP A 496 31.82 16.33 11.12
N ARG A 497 30.87 15.65 10.47
CA ARG A 497 29.66 16.22 9.86
C ARG A 497 28.47 15.27 10.00
N LEU A 498 27.28 15.87 10.04
CA LEU A 498 26.00 15.17 10.15
C LEU A 498 25.05 15.74 9.08
N PHE A 499 24.56 14.91 8.17
CA PHE A 499 23.63 15.34 7.11
C PHE A 499 22.33 14.55 7.15
N LYS A 500 21.20 15.28 7.10
CA LYS A 500 19.85 14.73 6.98
C LYS A 500 19.45 14.56 5.53
N ILE A 501 19.29 13.31 5.11
CA ILE A 501 18.82 12.92 3.79
C ILE A 501 17.41 12.30 3.91
N VAL A 502 16.46 12.81 3.13
CA VAL A 502 15.09 12.28 3.07
C VAL A 502 14.88 11.51 1.77
N LEU A 503 14.37 10.28 1.86
CA LEU A 503 14.05 9.45 0.69
C LEU A 503 12.55 9.56 0.38
N VAL A 504 12.21 9.94 -0.86
CA VAL A 504 10.83 10.09 -1.34
C VAL A 504 10.61 9.41 -2.68
N GLY A 505 9.34 9.21 -3.05
CA GLY A 505 8.94 8.38 -4.19
C GLY A 505 7.74 7.51 -3.83
N ASN A 506 7.06 6.97 -4.85
CA ASN A 506 5.81 6.23 -4.71
C ASN A 506 5.96 4.97 -3.82
N SER A 507 4.83 4.34 -3.51
CA SER A 507 4.80 3.01 -2.89
C SER A 507 5.53 1.98 -3.78
N SER A 508 5.99 0.89 -3.17
CA SER A 508 6.70 -0.26 -3.79
C SER A 508 7.93 0.01 -4.68
N VAL A 509 8.40 1.25 -4.86
CA VAL A 509 9.66 1.56 -5.60
C VAL A 509 10.92 1.04 -4.92
N GLY A 510 10.85 0.68 -3.63
CA GLY A 510 11.92 -0.01 -2.89
C GLY A 510 12.83 0.85 -2.01
N LYS A 511 12.38 2.05 -1.58
CA LYS A 511 13.15 2.96 -0.70
C LYS A 511 13.69 2.28 0.57
N THR A 512 12.81 1.59 1.30
CA THR A 512 13.15 0.81 2.50
C THR A 512 14.17 -0.29 2.21
N SER A 513 14.00 -1.03 1.11
CA SER A 513 14.91 -2.11 0.71
C SER A 513 16.28 -1.56 0.26
N PHE A 514 16.32 -0.38 -0.37
CA PHE A 514 17.55 0.33 -0.70
C PHE A 514 18.28 0.82 0.56
N LEU A 515 17.54 1.28 1.58
CA LEU A 515 18.13 1.67 2.86
C LEU A 515 18.64 0.46 3.66
N GLN A 516 17.92 -0.67 3.69
CA GLN A 516 18.44 -1.92 4.27
C GLN A 516 19.69 -2.42 3.55
N ARG A 517 19.74 -2.30 2.22
CA ARG A 517 20.94 -2.61 1.43
C ARG A 517 22.09 -1.62 1.70
N PHE A 518 21.80 -0.33 1.86
CA PHE A 518 22.83 0.67 2.18
C PHE A 518 23.36 0.52 3.62
N CYS A 519 22.48 0.29 4.59
CA CYS A 519 22.82 0.20 6.01
C CYS A 519 23.47 -1.13 6.37
N ASP A 520 22.78 -2.24 6.09
CA ASP A 520 23.06 -3.57 6.66
C ASP A 520 23.61 -4.57 5.63
N ASP A 521 23.77 -4.13 4.37
CA ASP A 521 24.03 -4.96 3.19
C ASP A 521 23.08 -6.18 3.06
N SER A 522 21.81 -5.97 3.44
CA SER A 522 20.78 -7.01 3.44
C SER A 522 19.62 -6.66 2.49
N PHE A 523 18.94 -7.70 1.99
CA PHE A 523 17.72 -7.54 1.20
C PHE A 523 16.69 -8.59 1.60
N HIS A 524 15.49 -8.12 1.97
CA HIS A 524 14.40 -8.97 2.44
C HIS A 524 13.28 -9.05 1.38
N PRO A 525 13.17 -10.14 0.59
CA PRO A 525 12.10 -10.29 -0.38
C PRO A 525 10.73 -10.28 0.32
N GLY A 526 9.78 -9.53 -0.23
CA GLY A 526 8.46 -9.36 0.40
C GLY A 526 8.43 -8.35 1.56
N THR A 527 9.30 -7.33 1.56
CA THR A 527 9.23 -6.22 2.52
C THR A 527 7.81 -5.64 2.56
N SER A 528 7.17 -5.62 3.73
CA SER A 528 5.84 -5.04 3.91
C SER A 528 5.85 -3.52 3.68
N ALA A 529 4.73 -2.95 3.20
CA ALA A 529 4.61 -1.51 3.01
C ALA A 529 4.88 -0.73 4.30
N THR A 530 5.82 0.22 4.25
CA THR A 530 6.25 1.06 5.38
C THR A 530 5.06 1.86 5.93
N VAL A 531 4.86 1.80 7.25
CA VAL A 531 3.79 2.53 7.95
C VAL A 531 4.43 3.69 8.71
N GLY A 532 4.17 4.92 8.27
CA GLY A 532 4.79 6.11 8.86
C GLY A 532 6.13 6.47 8.20
N ILE A 533 7.13 6.78 9.03
CA ILE A 533 8.47 7.20 8.61
C ILE A 533 9.47 6.48 9.51
N ASP A 534 10.51 5.91 8.92
CA ASP A 534 11.58 5.20 9.62
C ASP A 534 12.88 6.01 9.61
N TYR A 535 13.75 5.79 10.59
CA TYR A 535 14.97 6.57 10.82
C TYR A 535 16.15 5.65 11.07
N SER A 536 17.18 5.77 10.25
CA SER A 536 18.45 5.08 10.42
C SER A 536 19.62 6.07 10.32
N VAL A 537 20.76 5.71 10.92
CA VAL A 537 22.00 6.49 10.82
C VAL A 537 23.11 5.59 10.32
N LYS A 538 23.85 6.03 9.30
CA LYS A 538 25.07 5.36 8.85
C LYS A 538 26.20 6.35 8.67
N THR A 539 27.30 6.09 9.35
CA THR A 539 28.56 6.82 9.15
C THR A 539 29.33 6.23 7.98
N ILE A 540 29.83 7.09 7.11
CA ILE A 540 30.67 6.73 5.95
C ILE A 540 31.88 7.65 5.86
N THR A 541 33.02 7.12 5.42
CA THR A 541 34.22 7.92 5.17
C THR A 541 34.14 8.55 3.78
N VAL A 542 34.06 9.88 3.71
CA VAL A 542 33.98 10.64 2.45
C VAL A 542 35.15 11.60 2.37
N ASP A 543 36.09 11.32 1.47
CA ASP A 543 37.32 12.09 1.24
C ASP A 543 38.04 12.45 2.55
N ASN A 544 38.47 11.38 3.25
CA ASN A 544 39.17 11.38 4.53
C ASN A 544 38.45 12.05 5.72
N SER A 545 37.13 12.22 5.65
CA SER A 545 36.28 12.75 6.73
C SER A 545 35.18 11.76 7.10
N GLN A 546 34.86 11.65 8.39
CA GLN A 546 33.77 10.83 8.93
C GLN A 546 32.45 11.58 8.80
N VAL A 547 31.57 11.15 7.90
CA VAL A 547 30.27 11.79 7.64
C VAL A 547 29.14 10.88 8.08
N ALA A 548 28.33 11.32 9.06
CA ALA A 548 27.13 10.61 9.49
C ALA A 548 25.92 11.04 8.67
N LEU A 549 25.26 10.08 8.02
CA LEU A 549 24.03 10.31 7.27
C LEU A 549 22.83 9.89 8.12
N GLN A 550 21.93 10.83 8.43
CA GLN A 550 20.61 10.57 8.97
C GLN A 550 19.65 10.31 7.83
N LEU A 551 19.19 9.06 7.69
CA LEU A 551 18.41 8.58 6.57
C LEU A 551 16.94 8.42 7.00
N TRP A 552 16.06 9.21 6.39
CA TRP A 552 14.64 9.20 6.68
C TRP A 552 13.88 8.47 5.57
N ASP A 553 13.41 7.25 5.85
CA ASP A 553 12.55 6.50 4.92
C ASP A 553 11.11 6.98 5.04
N THR A 554 10.47 7.33 3.92
CA THR A 554 9.07 7.75 3.92
C THR A 554 8.15 6.66 3.38
N ALA A 555 7.05 6.38 4.09
CA ALA A 555 5.95 5.61 3.51
C ALA A 555 5.57 6.20 2.15
N GLY A 556 5.77 5.42 1.08
CA GLY A 556 5.53 5.88 -0.29
C GLY A 556 4.07 6.13 -0.65
N GLN A 557 3.17 6.04 0.34
CA GLN A 557 1.74 6.22 0.15
C GLN A 557 1.42 7.72 0.03
N GLU A 558 1.29 8.15 -1.21
CA GLU A 558 0.82 9.44 -1.72
C GLU A 558 -0.35 10.08 -0.95
N ARG A 559 -1.20 9.27 -0.29
CA ARG A 559 -2.28 9.73 0.60
C ARG A 559 -1.81 10.55 1.82
N TYR A 560 -0.53 10.53 2.17
CA TYR A 560 0.03 11.25 3.33
C TYR A 560 0.95 12.45 2.97
N ARG A 561 0.87 12.99 1.74
CA ARG A 561 1.71 14.11 1.27
C ARG A 561 1.76 15.34 2.20
N SER A 562 0.70 15.64 2.95
CA SER A 562 0.66 16.71 3.95
C SER A 562 1.58 16.46 5.15
N ILE A 563 1.75 15.20 5.56
CA ILE A 563 2.66 14.79 6.63
C ILE A 563 4.11 14.90 6.14
N THR A 564 4.40 14.42 4.93
CA THR A 564 5.76 14.43 4.34
C THR A 564 6.39 15.83 4.32
N LYS A 565 5.60 16.88 4.08
CA LYS A 565 6.07 18.27 4.06
C LYS A 565 6.79 18.71 5.34
N GLN A 566 6.43 18.17 6.50
CA GLN A 566 7.08 18.52 7.77
C GLN A 566 8.52 17.96 7.86
N PHE A 567 8.81 16.86 7.17
CA PHE A 567 10.09 16.17 7.24
C PHE A 567 11.14 16.76 6.29
N PHE A 568 10.72 17.45 5.23
CA PHE A 568 11.61 18.26 4.38
C PHE A 568 12.22 19.47 5.11
N ARG A 569 11.62 19.94 6.21
CA ARG A 569 12.16 21.06 6.99
C ARG A 569 13.53 20.70 7.56
N LYS A 570 14.56 21.50 7.25
CA LYS A 570 15.97 21.20 7.54
C LYS A 570 16.40 19.81 7.03
N ALA A 571 16.01 19.43 5.82
CA ALA A 571 16.72 18.38 5.09
C ALA A 571 17.93 19.02 4.41
N ASP A 572 19.09 18.39 4.49
CA ASP A 572 20.30 18.89 3.81
C ASP A 572 20.35 18.37 2.37
N GLY A 573 19.83 17.16 2.13
CA GLY A 573 19.66 16.57 0.80
C GLY A 573 18.38 15.74 0.67
N VAL A 574 17.96 15.49 -0.58
CA VAL A 574 16.78 14.65 -0.87
C VAL A 574 17.09 13.66 -1.98
N ALA A 575 16.68 12.40 -1.80
CA ALA A 575 16.77 11.38 -2.83
C ALA A 575 15.35 10.98 -3.30
N VAL A 576 15.05 11.25 -4.58
CA VAL A 576 13.78 10.91 -5.22
C VAL A 576 13.95 9.61 -5.98
N MET A 577 13.18 8.58 -5.61
CA MET A 577 13.29 7.24 -6.17
C MET A 577 12.07 6.87 -7.02
N TYR A 578 12.34 6.27 -8.19
CA TYR A 578 11.36 5.62 -9.03
C TYR A 578 11.77 4.16 -9.32
N ASP A 579 10.90 3.43 -9.99
CA ASP A 579 11.06 2.02 -10.36
C ASP A 579 11.15 1.90 -11.88
N ILE A 580 12.21 1.28 -12.41
CA ILE A 580 12.39 1.16 -13.87
C ILE A 580 11.32 0.28 -14.53
N THR A 581 10.63 -0.59 -13.78
CA THR A 581 9.58 -1.48 -14.32
C THR A 581 8.17 -0.91 -14.21
N ALA A 582 8.01 0.31 -13.68
CA ALA A 582 6.71 0.96 -13.49
C ALA A 582 6.74 2.43 -13.89
N GLU A 583 6.37 2.74 -15.14
CA GLU A 583 6.40 4.08 -15.74
C GLU A 583 5.69 5.15 -14.88
N GLN A 584 4.54 4.81 -14.27
CA GLN A 584 3.80 5.72 -13.40
C GLN A 584 4.64 6.28 -12.23
N SER A 585 5.61 5.52 -11.74
CA SER A 585 6.53 5.97 -10.69
C SER A 585 7.48 7.06 -11.19
N PHE A 586 7.95 6.95 -12.43
CA PHE A 586 8.78 7.96 -13.10
C PHE A 586 7.97 9.21 -13.44
N THR A 587 6.74 9.07 -13.95
CA THR A 587 5.81 10.21 -14.18
C THR A 587 5.53 10.98 -12.88
N SER A 588 5.50 10.27 -11.75
CA SER A 588 5.30 10.88 -10.42
C SER A 588 6.50 11.68 -9.90
N VAL A 589 7.72 11.47 -10.42
CA VAL A 589 8.95 12.18 -9.99
C VAL A 589 8.76 13.70 -10.03
N ARG A 590 8.12 14.23 -11.09
CA ARG A 590 7.87 15.68 -11.22
C ARG A 590 6.99 16.23 -10.08
N GLN A 591 6.02 15.46 -9.59
CA GLN A 591 5.19 15.86 -8.45
C GLN A 591 5.96 15.82 -7.12
N TRP A 592 6.88 14.86 -6.96
CA TRP A 592 7.79 14.82 -5.82
C TRP A 592 8.75 16.00 -5.82
N LEU A 593 9.30 16.39 -6.98
CA LEU A 593 10.17 17.57 -7.10
C LEU A 593 9.46 18.88 -6.70
N THR A 594 8.21 19.08 -7.13
CA THR A 594 7.40 20.22 -6.64
C THR A 594 7.21 20.16 -5.13
N SER A 595 6.88 18.98 -4.59
CA SER A 595 6.69 18.78 -3.14
C SER A 595 7.94 19.06 -2.31
N VAL A 596 9.13 18.76 -2.86
CA VAL A 596 10.43 19.05 -2.25
C VAL A 596 10.71 20.55 -2.26
N LYS A 597 10.56 21.23 -3.41
CA LYS A 597 10.73 22.69 -3.51
C LYS A 597 9.82 23.44 -2.52
N GLU A 598 8.55 23.03 -2.41
CA GLU A 598 7.59 23.61 -1.47
C GLU A 598 7.92 23.40 0.02
N GLY A 599 8.62 22.32 0.39
CA GLY A 599 8.88 21.96 1.79
C GLY A 599 10.32 22.17 2.27
N ALA A 600 11.26 22.28 1.34
CA ALA A 600 12.70 22.33 1.60
C ALA A 600 13.33 23.66 1.13
N GLY A 601 12.88 24.18 -0.02
CA GLY A 601 13.50 25.30 -0.73
C GLY A 601 14.22 24.88 -2.03
N ASP A 602 14.74 25.85 -2.77
CA ASP A 602 15.33 25.63 -4.11
C ASP A 602 16.84 25.31 -4.13
N ASP A 603 17.58 25.55 -3.03
CA ASP A 603 19.06 25.40 -2.95
C ASP A 603 19.54 24.06 -2.36
N ILE A 604 18.63 23.09 -2.19
CA ILE A 604 18.93 21.78 -1.59
C ILE A 604 19.30 20.75 -2.68
N PRO A 605 20.46 20.08 -2.59
CA PRO A 605 20.85 19.04 -3.53
C PRO A 605 19.84 17.88 -3.60
N VAL A 606 19.35 17.60 -4.81
CA VAL A 606 18.43 16.49 -5.08
C VAL A 606 19.06 15.45 -6.00
N MET A 607 18.94 14.18 -5.62
CA MET A 607 19.38 13.01 -6.39
C MET A 607 18.18 12.22 -6.92
N LEU A 608 18.26 11.77 -8.18
CA LEU A 608 17.28 10.90 -8.82
C LEU A 608 17.81 9.46 -8.86
N LEU A 609 17.02 8.51 -8.35
CA LEU A 609 17.37 7.09 -8.27
C LEU A 609 16.37 6.24 -9.05
N GLY A 610 16.81 5.60 -10.14
CA GLY A 610 16.04 4.57 -10.85
C GLY A 610 16.34 3.18 -10.28
N ASN A 611 15.48 2.65 -9.41
CA ASN A 611 15.71 1.38 -8.73
C ASN A 611 15.22 0.17 -9.56
N LYS A 612 15.68 -1.03 -9.16
CA LYS A 612 15.36 -2.36 -9.73
C LYS A 612 16.01 -2.68 -11.08
N THR A 613 17.26 -2.26 -11.32
CA THR A 613 18.02 -2.65 -12.52
C THR A 613 18.27 -4.16 -12.67
N ASP A 614 18.01 -4.96 -11.63
CA ASP A 614 17.92 -6.43 -11.71
C ASP A 614 16.79 -6.93 -12.63
N ARG A 615 15.80 -6.09 -12.95
CA ARG A 615 14.62 -6.42 -13.78
C ARG A 615 14.66 -5.79 -15.17
N GLU A 616 15.83 -5.80 -15.82
CA GLU A 616 16.03 -5.19 -17.14
C GLU A 616 15.03 -5.70 -18.21
N ILE A 617 14.57 -6.96 -18.11
CA ILE A 617 13.55 -7.55 -19.01
C ILE A 617 12.16 -6.91 -18.83
N GLU A 618 11.84 -6.45 -17.62
CA GLU A 618 10.57 -5.77 -17.29
C GLU A 618 10.66 -4.24 -17.44
N ARG A 619 11.78 -3.70 -17.94
CA ARG A 619 12.03 -2.24 -18.00
C ARG A 619 11.01 -1.53 -18.88
N GLN A 620 10.27 -0.61 -18.26
CA GLN A 620 9.41 0.36 -18.94
C GLN A 620 10.13 1.70 -19.15
N VAL A 621 10.98 2.11 -18.19
CA VAL A 621 11.66 3.40 -18.21
C VAL A 621 13.08 3.28 -18.78
N GLN A 622 13.28 3.79 -19.98
CA GLN A 622 14.60 3.92 -20.63
C GLN A 622 15.54 4.83 -19.80
N LYS A 623 16.77 4.37 -19.52
CA LYS A 623 17.79 5.12 -18.76
C LYS A 623 18.00 6.55 -19.28
N GLY A 624 18.01 6.72 -20.59
CA GLY A 624 18.17 8.03 -21.25
C GLY A 624 17.04 9.04 -20.97
N LEU A 625 15.89 8.61 -20.44
CA LEU A 625 14.84 9.51 -19.95
C LEU A 625 15.16 10.04 -18.54
N GLY A 626 15.68 9.18 -17.66
CA GLY A 626 16.16 9.57 -16.33
C GLY A 626 17.33 10.56 -16.41
N GLU A 627 18.30 10.28 -17.29
CA GLU A 627 19.42 11.20 -17.54
C GLU A 627 18.99 12.57 -18.09
N ARG A 628 17.96 12.62 -18.95
CA ARG A 628 17.40 13.88 -19.46
C ARG A 628 16.69 14.65 -18.36
N LEU A 629 15.77 14.00 -17.63
CA LEU A 629 15.03 14.62 -16.54
C LEU A 629 15.97 15.20 -15.45
N ALA A 630 17.05 14.48 -15.13
CA ALA A 630 18.05 14.96 -14.18
C ALA A 630 18.81 16.18 -14.71
N LYS A 631 19.20 16.20 -15.99
CA LYS A 631 19.84 17.38 -16.62
C LYS A 631 18.90 18.58 -16.67
N ASP A 632 17.64 18.37 -17.05
CA ASP A 632 16.60 19.41 -17.12
C ASP A 632 16.28 20.03 -15.75
N CYS A 633 16.42 19.25 -14.67
CA CYS A 633 16.13 19.67 -13.29
C CYS A 633 17.39 19.91 -12.42
N GLN A 634 18.59 19.92 -13.01
CA GLN A 634 19.89 20.11 -12.32
C GLN A 634 20.13 19.13 -11.16
N MET A 635 19.73 17.87 -11.33
CA MET A 635 19.86 16.79 -10.35
C MET A 635 21.05 15.88 -10.67
N THR A 636 21.55 15.15 -9.66
CA THR A 636 22.34 13.94 -9.91
C THR A 636 21.45 12.75 -10.25
N PHE A 637 21.98 11.77 -10.98
CA PHE A 637 21.22 10.59 -11.40
C PHE A 637 22.04 9.30 -11.28
N TYR A 638 21.41 8.27 -10.72
CA TYR A 638 21.89 6.89 -10.73
C TYR A 638 20.76 5.92 -11.06
N GLU A 639 21.10 4.81 -11.72
CA GLU A 639 20.26 3.62 -11.69
C GLU A 639 20.87 2.62 -10.70
N CYS A 640 20.05 1.99 -9.87
CA CYS A 640 20.47 1.17 -8.75
C CYS A 640 19.65 -0.13 -8.69
N SER A 641 20.13 -1.11 -7.93
CA SER A 641 19.36 -2.30 -7.58
C SER A 641 19.56 -2.64 -6.11
N ALA A 642 18.52 -2.41 -5.30
CA ALA A 642 18.52 -2.85 -3.90
C ALA A 642 18.68 -4.38 -3.73
N TYR A 643 18.24 -5.16 -4.73
CA TYR A 643 18.40 -6.60 -4.74
C TYR A 643 19.88 -7.02 -4.85
N SER A 644 20.59 -6.52 -5.86
CA SER A 644 22.00 -6.86 -6.14
C SER A 644 23.04 -6.00 -5.42
N GLY A 645 22.63 -4.86 -4.85
CA GLY A 645 23.53 -3.83 -4.28
C GLY A 645 24.09 -2.84 -5.31
N HIS A 646 23.83 -3.02 -6.61
CA HIS A 646 24.42 -2.20 -7.67
C HIS A 646 24.17 -0.69 -7.47
N SER A 647 25.25 0.08 -7.46
CA SER A 647 25.33 1.53 -7.23
C SER A 647 24.63 2.09 -5.98
N THR A 648 24.22 1.25 -5.02
CA THR A 648 23.60 1.69 -3.76
C THR A 648 24.57 2.46 -2.86
N MET A 649 25.82 1.99 -2.72
CA MET A 649 26.86 2.71 -1.95
C MET A 649 27.36 3.95 -2.71
N GLU A 650 27.58 3.82 -4.02
CA GLU A 650 28.18 4.86 -4.87
C GLU A 650 27.33 6.15 -4.93
N SER A 651 26.02 5.98 -5.11
CA SER A 651 25.06 7.09 -5.14
C SER A 651 25.03 7.85 -3.81
N MET A 652 24.94 7.15 -2.69
CA MET A 652 24.92 7.76 -1.35
C MET A 652 26.25 8.44 -0.98
N VAL A 653 27.39 7.86 -1.37
CA VAL A 653 28.71 8.49 -1.19
C VAL A 653 28.84 9.77 -2.04
N HIS A 654 28.34 9.76 -3.28
CA HIS A 654 28.35 10.96 -4.13
C HIS A 654 27.44 12.05 -3.58
N LEU A 655 26.23 11.71 -3.09
CA LEU A 655 25.35 12.68 -2.44
C LEU A 655 26.02 13.29 -1.20
N ALA A 656 26.65 12.47 -0.36
CA ALA A 656 27.38 12.95 0.82
C ALA A 656 28.57 13.88 0.47
N ARG A 657 29.26 13.64 -0.65
CA ARG A 657 30.30 14.56 -1.16
C ARG A 657 29.71 15.92 -1.57
N ILE A 658 28.60 15.93 -2.32
CA ILE A 658 27.94 17.18 -2.74
C ILE A 658 27.47 17.99 -1.51
N LEU A 659 26.95 17.32 -0.48
CA LEU A 659 26.55 17.98 0.77
C LEU A 659 27.75 18.55 1.54
N LYS A 660 28.89 17.85 1.55
CA LYS A 660 30.17 18.34 2.10
C LYS A 660 30.64 19.61 1.37
N GLU A 661 30.60 19.61 0.03
CA GLU A 661 30.97 20.74 -0.83
C GLU A 661 29.99 21.93 -0.74
N GLN A 662 28.70 21.68 -0.50
CA GLN A 662 27.69 22.70 -0.19
C GLN A 662 28.02 23.39 1.13
N GLU A 663 28.17 22.61 2.20
CA GLU A 663 28.40 23.11 3.56
C GLU A 663 29.74 23.88 3.68
N ASP A 664 30.80 23.41 3.01
CA ASP A 664 32.09 24.13 2.98
C ASP A 664 31.99 25.47 2.24
N ARG A 665 31.27 25.52 1.11
CA ARG A 665 31.04 26.75 0.36
C ARG A 665 30.20 27.76 1.14
N GLU A 666 29.31 27.32 2.01
CA GLU A 666 28.54 28.18 2.93
C GLU A 666 29.36 28.67 4.12
N LYS A 667 30.23 27.82 4.68
CA LYS A 667 31.23 28.20 5.69
C LYS A 667 32.19 29.26 5.13
N GLU A 668 32.70 29.09 3.92
CA GLU A 668 33.57 30.08 3.25
C GLU A 668 32.89 31.44 3.05
N LYS A 669 31.64 31.47 2.51
CA LYS A 669 30.84 32.71 2.39
C LYS A 669 30.70 33.41 3.74
N THR A 670 30.45 32.66 4.81
CA THR A 670 30.26 33.19 6.17
C THR A 670 31.56 33.79 6.72
N VAL A 671 32.70 33.13 6.51
CA VAL A 671 34.02 33.64 6.89
C VAL A 671 34.38 34.92 6.12
N GLN A 672 34.04 35.00 4.82
CA GLN A 672 34.28 36.21 4.02
C GLN A 672 33.46 37.41 4.50
N LEU A 673 32.22 37.21 4.97
CA LEU A 673 31.38 38.28 5.53
C LEU A 673 31.94 38.84 6.85
N VAL A 674 32.51 38.00 7.70
CA VAL A 674 33.14 38.44 8.97
C VAL A 674 34.42 39.25 8.73
N ASN A 675 35.16 38.94 7.65
CA ASN A 675 36.43 39.60 7.33
C ASN A 675 36.30 40.97 6.66
N ASN A 676 35.08 41.42 6.32
CA ASN A 676 34.82 42.78 5.85
C ASN A 676 34.39 43.69 7.02
N PRO A 677 35.29 44.51 7.61
CA PRO A 677 34.90 45.46 8.65
C PRO A 677 33.94 46.49 8.05
N SER A 678 32.69 46.51 8.54
CA SER A 678 31.64 47.35 8.00
C SER A 678 31.98 48.84 8.10
N GLU A 679 31.70 49.59 7.02
CA GLU A 679 31.98 51.02 6.97
C GLU A 679 31.26 51.75 8.11
N LYS A 680 32.00 52.56 8.86
CA LYS A 680 31.50 53.31 10.01
C LYS A 680 30.44 54.32 9.59
N LYS A 681 29.16 53.93 9.66
CA LYS A 681 28.03 54.88 9.62
C LYS A 681 28.27 55.96 10.69
N ARG A 682 28.46 57.20 10.25
CA ARG A 682 28.68 58.35 11.14
C ARG A 682 27.39 58.62 11.91
N SER A 683 27.47 58.66 13.23
CA SER A 683 26.45 59.29 14.07
C SER A 683 26.42 60.79 13.75
N CYS A 684 25.24 61.32 13.43
CA CYS A 684 25.00 62.75 13.47
C CYS A 684 24.54 63.13 14.88
N CYS A 685 24.97 64.30 15.34
CA CYS A 685 24.38 64.98 16.49
C CYS A 685 23.16 65.80 16.03
#